data_AF-A0A3M2BQK7-F1
#
_entry.id   AF-A0A3M2BQK7-F1
#
_cell.length_a   1.000
_cell.length_b   1.000
_cell.length_c   1.000
_cell.angle_alpha   90.00
_cell.angle_beta   90.00
_cell.angle_gamma   90.00
#
_symmetry.space_group_name_H-M   'P 1'
#
loop_
_entity.id
_entity.type
_entity.pdbx_description
1 polymer ?
#
loop_
_entity_poly.entity_id
_entity_poly.type
_entity_poly.pdbx_seq_one_letter_code
_entity_poly.pdbx_strand_id
1 'polypeptide(L)'
;MSLPSDEQSTTILRPHLPGLGAGRWTPVALLALGLVAVIGHAFQRPPASRPPPLHVELAGCHAFLKPRLCVLPPDRRLTLWLDGAPGAALELDAGGELQPLERVEVGGGTRLRVEIPAGAEELQARARRGGAEAVWTLSLQPFDEPPSIGRARQLLAQRRYAEARALLRRQLSGLPVDERRTALRLLAIACYGDGEPERGMQLMRFARAAYRRSGHVSGEVVAAGVLSMWLYGENRFAEARRTLSGLEGVREPADSSVYAAYYRGVLARLTGDLRSALHLFDDVARKAELVDVPLLRDLIPQNLLVSFRLTGQDEAADRLYAELSRRAAALRAELEQLAVGERAASHCALAALLNNLAWDRLLVLESGRPSEPPIPQLERALLAWRACGREGEVPNVKTNLALAHLHAGAVETARLELAQARELARAAGTAPLELQLWWLDLEARLALHDGKPQVAQRIYAEMADLAFLPEARWSATVGRARALEALGRLEDAAGAFAEAERLLDEEILLLPASDERQLFLRRRELATRAYLDLLLRLGREREALAVARRARSRVLRTLQRDERQAHLAPAEQARWDELIARYAALRRDLERDAEGEWRLPRERRRQSRARRAAKRQQLDRLLDDAYHILDHQPPAAGAPPLRKGEVILAFHPLTRGWVGFAADEQGVASHRFARLDESVARAELLAPFAARIARAARVRILPYGFLRALDLHALPFGDDVLLAAGPVTYGLDLPARTQPAPGGPLHRALLVVDPNGDLPAARAEARAVRRALEDAGLEVVVLAGLEAGGSGVRAHLAEADLLHFAGHGEAGGSGGWDSALVLSDGARLTAGDILTLPRAPTYVVLSGCDTARGASRAPAESITSLAFAFVAAGARGVVASPRPVGDRATAELMAAFYRRWQRGRSPAAALQQAELELRQRGEPGTDWASFRLLEP
;
A
#
# COMPACT_ATOMS: atom_id res chain seq x y z
N MET A 1 34.91 23.45 16.39
CA MET A 1 35.52 24.77 16.66
C MET A 1 35.05 25.72 15.58
N SER A 2 34.44 26.86 15.80
CA SER A 2 33.85 27.51 16.98
C SER A 2 32.95 28.62 16.42
N LEU A 3 31.79 28.83 17.04
CA LEU A 3 31.01 30.07 16.94
C LEU A 3 31.82 31.26 17.49
N PRO A 4 31.33 32.49 17.29
CA PRO A 4 30.67 33.21 18.40
C PRO A 4 29.37 33.92 17.90
N SER A 5 28.24 34.03 18.62
CA SER A 5 27.91 34.69 19.91
C SER A 5 28.39 36.15 19.96
N ASP A 6 27.69 37.19 20.40
CA ASP A 6 26.45 37.37 21.16
C ASP A 6 26.06 38.87 21.13
N GLU A 7 24.77 39.18 21.38
CA GLU A 7 24.22 40.23 22.29
C GLU A 7 24.73 41.71 22.25
N GLN A 8 24.00 42.78 22.57
CA GLN A 8 22.67 43.09 23.12
C GLN A 8 22.52 44.65 23.15
N SER A 9 21.32 45.14 23.54
CA SER A 9 21.03 46.42 24.24
C SER A 9 20.56 47.62 23.39
N THR A 10 19.25 47.92 23.33
CA THR A 10 18.34 48.66 24.26
C THR A 10 18.41 50.19 24.15
N THR A 11 17.24 50.85 24.03
CA THR A 11 16.80 52.15 24.63
C THR A 11 15.38 52.49 24.09
N ILE A 12 14.29 52.28 24.84
CA ILE A 12 13.49 53.25 25.63
C ILE A 12 12.92 54.45 24.85
N LEU A 13 11.58 54.54 24.73
CA LEU A 13 10.70 55.69 25.09
C LEU A 13 9.26 55.51 24.53
N ARG A 14 8.27 55.36 25.43
CA ARG A 14 6.89 55.92 25.26
C ARG A 14 7.01 57.47 25.34
N PRO A 15 6.10 58.33 24.83
CA PRO A 15 4.64 58.28 25.06
C PRO A 15 3.71 59.00 24.03
N HIS A 16 2.41 59.03 24.38
CA HIS A 16 1.38 60.06 24.10
C HIS A 16 0.53 60.05 22.81
N LEU A 17 -0.78 59.87 23.08
CA LEU A 17 -1.96 60.33 22.33
C LEU A 17 -1.91 61.84 22.00
N PRO A 18 -2.56 62.23 20.89
CA PRO A 18 -3.72 63.12 20.95
C PRO A 18 -4.87 62.54 20.10
N GLY A 19 -6.16 62.63 20.43
CA GLY A 19 -6.87 63.72 21.09
C GLY A 19 -7.25 64.77 20.04
N LEU A 20 -8.50 64.70 19.52
CA LEU A 20 -9.33 65.69 18.80
C LEU A 20 -10.25 64.89 17.87
N GLY A 21 -11.57 64.91 17.99
CA GLY A 21 -12.45 66.08 18.02
C GLY A 21 -13.31 65.98 16.75
N ALA A 22 -14.46 65.31 16.80
CA ALA A 22 -15.76 65.89 17.16
C ALA A 22 -16.37 66.81 16.09
N GLY A 23 -17.55 66.40 15.59
CA GLY A 23 -18.66 67.25 15.15
C GLY A 23 -18.54 67.77 13.71
N ARG A 24 -19.62 67.99 12.98
CA ARG A 24 -21.05 68.18 13.27
C ARG A 24 -21.81 67.83 11.96
N TRP A 25 -23.10 67.48 11.87
CA TRP A 25 -24.34 68.18 12.21
C TRP A 25 -25.48 67.14 11.99
N THR A 26 -26.26 66.67 12.98
CA THR A 26 -27.49 67.24 13.59
C THR A 26 -28.71 67.36 12.63
N PRO A 27 -29.98 67.38 13.11
CA PRO A 27 -30.58 66.54 14.20
C PRO A 27 -32.14 66.33 14.15
N VAL A 28 -32.67 65.60 15.17
CA VAL A 28 -33.97 65.78 15.91
C VAL A 28 -35.27 65.33 15.21
N ALA A 29 -36.26 64.64 15.82
CA ALA A 29 -36.63 64.29 17.21
C ALA A 29 -37.40 62.94 17.23
N LEU A 30 -37.27 61.99 18.17
CA LEU A 30 -37.53 61.95 19.63
C LEU A 30 -38.99 61.64 20.03
N LEU A 31 -39.18 60.49 20.70
CA LEU A 31 -39.90 60.23 21.97
C LEU A 31 -40.58 58.84 21.96
N ALA A 32 -40.62 58.00 23.00
CA ALA A 32 -39.90 57.86 24.27
C ALA A 32 -40.47 56.63 25.02
N LEU A 33 -39.67 56.08 25.95
CA LEU A 33 -40.05 55.32 27.17
C LEU A 33 -40.73 53.96 26.96
N GLY A 34 -40.34 52.85 27.60
CA GLY A 34 -39.37 52.58 28.66
C GLY A 34 -39.76 51.23 29.29
N LEU A 35 -38.83 50.28 29.40
CA LEU A 35 -38.99 49.15 30.31
C LEU A 35 -37.62 48.59 30.70
N VAL A 36 -37.23 48.87 31.94
CA VAL A 36 -36.15 48.22 32.68
C VAL A 36 -36.81 47.33 33.73
N ALA A 37 -36.14 46.20 34.00
CA ALA A 37 -36.28 45.33 35.17
C ALA A 37 -37.30 44.18 35.10
N VAL A 38 -36.88 43.07 34.47
CA VAL A 38 -36.90 41.74 35.12
C VAL A 38 -35.63 40.98 34.68
N ILE A 39 -34.52 41.19 35.38
CA ILE A 39 -33.39 40.24 35.40
C ILE A 39 -33.31 39.70 36.82
N GLY A 40 -33.65 38.43 36.95
CA GLY A 40 -33.55 37.72 38.21
C GLY A 40 -34.48 36.52 38.20
N HIS A 41 -34.12 35.46 37.48
CA HIS A 41 -34.22 34.06 37.91
C HIS A 41 -33.59 33.13 36.85
N ALA A 42 -32.80 32.17 37.34
CA ALA A 42 -32.29 30.97 36.66
C ALA A 42 -31.14 31.11 35.64
N PHE A 43 -29.94 31.47 36.13
CA PHE A 43 -28.71 30.85 35.63
C PHE A 43 -28.73 29.36 35.99
N GLN A 44 -29.34 28.52 35.16
CA GLN A 44 -29.00 27.09 35.16
C GLN A 44 -27.58 26.98 34.62
N ARG A 45 -26.65 26.53 35.47
CA ARG A 45 -25.31 26.10 35.03
C ARG A 45 -25.51 25.14 33.85
N PRO A 46 -24.74 25.26 32.74
CA PRO A 46 -24.76 24.23 31.72
C PRO A 46 -24.48 22.89 32.42
N PRO A 47 -25.19 21.79 32.07
CA PRO A 47 -24.90 20.49 32.64
C PRO A 47 -23.41 20.21 32.48
N ALA A 48 -22.75 19.80 33.57
CA ALA A 48 -21.33 19.47 33.56
C ALA A 48 -21.05 18.57 32.35
N SER A 49 -20.21 19.06 31.43
CA SER A 49 -19.78 18.28 30.26
C SER A 49 -19.27 16.94 30.77
N ARG A 50 -19.85 15.83 30.30
CA ARG A 50 -19.33 14.48 30.62
C ARG A 50 -17.81 14.50 30.43
N PRO A 51 -17.01 14.04 31.42
CA PRO A 51 -15.57 14.02 31.28
C PRO A 51 -15.21 13.20 30.03
N PRO A 52 -14.23 13.64 29.23
CA PRO A 52 -13.77 12.87 28.08
C PRO A 52 -13.30 11.49 28.58
N PRO A 53 -13.61 10.38 27.89
CA PRO A 53 -13.06 9.08 28.25
C PRO A 53 -11.53 9.17 28.23
N LEU A 54 -10.88 8.94 29.38
CA LEU A 54 -9.42 8.90 29.46
C LEU A 54 -8.95 7.55 28.94
N HIS A 55 -8.49 7.54 27.68
CA HIS A 55 -7.89 6.37 27.07
C HIS A 55 -6.41 6.30 27.43
N VAL A 56 -5.98 5.15 27.95
CA VAL A 56 -4.60 4.89 28.38
C VAL A 56 -4.11 3.62 27.72
N GLU A 57 -3.02 3.74 26.96
CA GLU A 57 -2.26 2.61 26.43
C GLU A 57 -1.07 2.36 27.36
N LEU A 58 -0.77 1.09 27.65
CA LEU A 58 0.23 0.70 28.64
C LEU A 58 1.18 -0.38 28.08
N ALA A 59 2.47 -0.21 28.35
CA ALA A 59 3.50 -1.23 28.12
C ALA A 59 4.51 -1.30 29.27
N GLY A 60 5.29 -2.37 29.31
CA GLY A 60 6.39 -2.56 30.27
C GLY A 60 6.09 -3.55 31.39
N CYS A 61 4.86 -4.05 31.52
CA CYS A 61 4.57 -5.12 32.49
C CYS A 61 5.34 -6.39 32.13
N HIS A 62 5.81 -7.11 33.15
CA HIS A 62 6.38 -8.44 32.96
C HIS A 62 5.33 -9.40 32.37
N ALA A 63 4.10 -9.27 32.84
CA ALA A 63 2.94 -10.04 32.42
C ALA A 63 1.65 -9.31 32.78
N PHE A 64 0.64 -9.45 31.94
CA PHE A 64 -0.74 -9.12 32.31
C PHE A 64 -1.52 -10.38 32.64
N LEU A 65 -1.92 -10.49 33.91
CA LEU A 65 -2.75 -11.60 34.39
C LEU A 65 -4.23 -11.41 34.03
N LYS A 66 -4.65 -10.14 33.93
CA LYS A 66 -5.95 -9.67 33.44
C LYS A 66 -5.72 -8.30 32.75
N PRO A 67 -6.66 -7.77 31.94
CA PRO A 67 -6.46 -6.50 31.22
C PRO A 67 -5.99 -5.31 32.08
N ARG A 68 -6.32 -5.29 33.38
CA ARG A 68 -5.92 -4.24 34.34
C ARG A 68 -5.14 -4.75 35.56
N LEU A 69 -4.46 -5.89 35.44
CA LEU A 69 -3.58 -6.42 36.49
C LEU A 69 -2.18 -6.67 35.91
N CYS A 70 -1.27 -5.74 36.21
CA CYS A 70 0.11 -5.72 35.75
C CYS A 70 1.03 -6.37 36.80
N VAL A 71 1.75 -7.42 36.39
CA VAL A 71 2.93 -7.87 37.14
C VAL A 71 4.07 -6.95 36.75
N LEU A 72 4.60 -6.21 37.72
CA LEU A 72 5.68 -5.25 37.48
C LEU A 72 6.92 -5.98 36.94
N PRO A 73 7.73 -5.34 36.07
CA PRO A 73 9.05 -5.86 35.72
C PRO A 73 10.03 -5.70 36.89
N PRO A 74 11.18 -6.40 36.88
CA PRO A 74 12.21 -6.27 37.93
C PRO A 74 12.71 -4.84 38.14
N ASP A 75 12.79 -4.03 37.08
CA ASP A 75 13.17 -2.62 37.13
C ASP A 75 12.01 -1.66 37.43
N ARG A 76 10.78 -2.20 37.50
CA ARG A 76 9.54 -1.52 37.92
C ARG A 76 9.19 -0.30 37.07
N ARG A 77 9.71 -0.25 35.85
CA ARG A 77 9.47 0.82 34.89
C ARG A 77 8.31 0.47 33.97
N LEU A 78 7.36 1.39 33.86
CA LEU A 78 6.22 1.27 32.94
C LEU A 78 6.19 2.46 31.98
N THR A 79 5.63 2.23 30.79
CA THR A 79 5.36 3.29 29.81
C THR A 79 3.85 3.40 29.63
N LEU A 80 3.32 4.60 29.83
CA LEU A 80 1.92 4.94 29.59
C LEU A 80 1.83 5.92 28.43
N TRP A 81 0.80 5.79 27.61
CA TRP A 81 0.39 6.82 26.67
C TRP A 81 -1.04 7.23 26.98
N LEU A 82 -1.27 8.52 27.14
CA LEU A 82 -2.57 9.08 27.48
C LEU A 82 -3.10 9.90 26.31
N ASP A 83 -4.37 9.67 25.96
CA ASP A 83 -5.13 10.52 25.03
C ASP A 83 -5.05 11.98 25.50
N GLY A 84 -4.47 12.82 24.65
CA GLY A 84 -4.26 14.23 24.92
C GLY A 84 -5.50 15.04 24.61
N ALA A 85 -6.41 15.19 25.58
CA ALA A 85 -7.34 16.32 25.55
C ALA A 85 -6.55 17.62 25.75
N PRO A 86 -6.39 18.50 24.74
CA PRO A 86 -5.50 19.66 24.85
C PRO A 86 -5.97 20.59 25.96
N GLY A 87 -5.11 20.85 26.95
CA GLY A 87 -5.41 21.68 28.12
C GLY A 87 -6.00 20.93 29.32
N ALA A 88 -6.05 19.59 29.31
CA ALA A 88 -6.33 18.82 30.51
C ALA A 88 -5.06 18.68 31.39
N ALA A 89 -5.19 18.87 32.70
CA ALA A 89 -4.12 18.57 33.65
C ALA A 89 -4.07 17.05 33.85
N LEU A 90 -2.90 16.45 33.59
CA LEU A 90 -2.65 15.02 33.75
C LEU A 90 -1.86 14.79 35.05
N GLU A 91 -2.40 13.96 35.92
CA GLU A 91 -1.78 13.56 37.19
C GLU A 91 -1.67 12.03 37.26
N LEU A 92 -0.56 11.54 37.82
CA LEU A 92 -0.33 10.13 38.07
C LEU A 92 -0.16 9.91 39.57
N ASP A 93 -0.75 8.84 40.10
CA ASP A 93 -0.66 8.48 41.51
C ASP A 93 -0.42 6.98 41.67
N ALA A 94 0.49 6.59 42.55
CA ALA A 94 0.67 5.20 42.97
C ALA A 94 0.98 5.13 44.47
N GLY A 95 0.02 5.57 45.30
CA GLY A 95 0.23 5.77 46.74
C GLY A 95 0.87 7.12 47.06
N GLY A 96 0.68 8.10 46.16
CA GLY A 96 1.35 9.40 46.15
C GLY A 96 1.62 9.88 44.71
N GLU A 97 1.74 11.20 44.53
CA GLU A 97 1.95 11.82 43.21
C GLU A 97 3.25 11.33 42.56
N LEU A 98 3.15 10.81 41.34
CA LEU A 98 4.28 10.32 40.55
C LEU A 98 4.75 11.36 39.53
N GLN A 99 6.05 11.65 39.58
CA GLN A 99 6.71 12.43 38.53
C GLN A 99 7.27 11.51 37.44
N PRO A 100 6.96 11.74 36.16
CA PRO A 100 7.46 10.90 35.06
C PRO A 100 8.96 11.11 34.85
N LEU A 101 9.68 10.01 34.61
CA LEU A 101 11.09 10.00 34.21
C LEU A 101 11.31 10.63 32.83
N GLU A 102 10.33 10.47 31.94
CA GLU A 102 10.34 10.97 30.57
C GLU A 102 8.92 11.36 30.18
N ARG A 103 8.77 12.51 29.52
CA ARG A 103 7.50 12.99 28.97
C ARG A 103 7.70 13.39 27.52
N VAL A 104 6.99 12.72 26.61
CA VAL A 104 7.09 12.94 25.16
C VAL A 104 5.70 13.06 24.55
N GLU A 105 5.47 14.13 23.81
CA GLU A 105 4.25 14.30 23.01
C GLU A 105 4.35 13.47 21.72
N VAL A 106 3.48 12.47 21.55
CA VAL A 106 3.51 11.52 20.43
C VAL A 106 2.10 11.06 20.08
N GLY A 107 1.80 10.88 18.79
CA GLY A 107 0.50 10.33 18.35
C GLY A 107 -0.74 11.14 18.74
N GLY A 108 -0.59 12.42 19.09
CA GLY A 108 -1.70 13.27 19.57
C GLY A 108 -2.03 13.12 21.07
N GLY A 109 -1.18 12.41 21.81
CA GLY A 109 -1.25 12.28 23.26
C GLY A 109 0.11 12.41 23.93
N THR A 110 0.16 12.14 25.23
CA THR A 110 1.38 12.25 26.04
C THR A 110 1.85 10.86 26.45
N ARG A 111 3.08 10.48 26.03
CA ARG A 111 3.78 9.31 26.54
C ARG A 111 4.57 9.66 27.80
N LEU A 112 4.36 8.89 28.85
CA LEU A 112 5.00 9.02 30.16
C LEU A 112 5.75 7.73 30.49
N ARG A 113 7.03 7.84 30.82
CA ARG A 113 7.80 6.73 31.41
C ARG A 113 7.87 6.94 32.91
N VAL A 114 7.48 5.95 33.69
CA VAL A 114 7.34 6.05 35.15
C VAL A 114 8.04 4.90 35.84
N GLU A 115 8.54 5.15 37.05
CA GLU A 115 9.06 4.11 37.94
C GLU A 115 8.09 3.94 39.11
N ILE A 116 7.63 2.72 39.32
CA ILE A 116 6.60 2.42 40.31
C ILE A 116 7.23 2.26 41.71
N PRO A 117 6.80 3.03 42.74
CA PRO A 117 7.35 2.97 44.09
C PRO A 117 7.13 1.64 44.79
N ALA A 118 8.05 1.23 45.67
CA ALA A 118 8.00 -0.06 46.40
C ALA A 118 6.73 -0.17 47.23
N GLY A 119 6.03 -1.31 47.11
CA GLY A 119 4.77 -1.55 47.82
C GLY A 119 3.52 -0.92 47.18
N ALA A 120 3.64 -0.20 46.06
CA ALA A 120 2.47 0.29 45.34
C ALA A 120 1.63 -0.88 44.77
N GLU A 121 0.33 -0.91 45.12
CA GLU A 121 -0.64 -1.92 44.69
C GLU A 121 -1.53 -1.43 43.53
N GLU A 122 -1.56 -0.11 43.29
CA GLU A 122 -2.39 0.51 42.26
C GLU A 122 -1.63 1.68 41.60
N LEU A 123 -1.87 1.89 40.31
CA LEU A 123 -1.46 3.06 39.55
C LEU A 123 -2.71 3.72 38.98
N GLN A 124 -2.90 5.01 39.26
CA GLN A 124 -3.99 5.82 38.75
C GLN A 124 -3.47 6.91 37.80
N ALA A 125 -4.19 7.13 36.71
CA ALA A 125 -4.01 8.28 35.84
C ALA A 125 -5.29 9.12 35.84
N ARG A 126 -5.15 10.43 36.06
CA ARG A 126 -6.27 11.37 36.13
C ARG A 126 -6.11 12.47 35.11
N ALA A 127 -7.21 12.82 34.44
CA ALA A 127 -7.28 13.93 33.50
C ALA A 127 -8.38 14.90 33.94
N ARG A 128 -8.02 16.17 34.20
CA ARG A 128 -8.96 17.22 34.64
C ARG A 128 -9.10 18.33 33.60
N ARG A 129 -10.34 18.69 33.26
CA ARG A 129 -10.64 19.85 32.38
C ARG A 129 -11.96 20.51 32.77
N GLY A 130 -11.91 21.81 33.09
CA GLY A 130 -13.12 22.62 33.32
C GLY A 130 -14.04 22.11 34.44
N GLY A 131 -13.48 21.45 35.47
CA GLY A 131 -14.23 20.84 36.58
C GLY A 131 -14.72 19.41 36.35
N ALA A 132 -14.51 18.82 35.17
CA ALA A 132 -14.74 17.41 34.90
C ALA A 132 -13.44 16.61 35.04
N GLU A 133 -13.49 15.43 35.67
CA GLU A 133 -12.36 14.52 35.91
C GLU A 133 -12.66 13.14 35.31
N ALA A 134 -11.67 12.57 34.61
CA ALA A 134 -11.65 11.17 34.21
C ALA A 134 -10.50 10.46 34.91
N VAL A 135 -10.75 9.26 35.44
CA VAL A 135 -9.76 8.45 36.16
C VAL A 135 -9.63 7.08 35.50
N TRP A 136 -8.40 6.64 35.30
CA TRP A 136 -8.04 5.31 34.87
C TRP A 136 -7.18 4.64 35.95
N THR A 137 -7.42 3.35 36.21
CA THR A 137 -6.81 2.58 37.30
C THR A 137 -6.20 1.29 36.76
N LEU A 138 -5.02 0.95 37.27
CA LEU A 138 -4.30 -0.30 37.03
C LEU A 138 -3.88 -0.94 38.37
N SER A 139 -4.24 -2.20 38.59
CA SER A 139 -3.73 -2.97 39.72
C SER A 139 -2.32 -3.47 39.43
N LEU A 140 -1.45 -3.42 40.44
CA LEU A 140 -0.04 -3.78 40.37
C LEU A 140 0.26 -4.97 41.28
N GLN A 141 1.08 -5.89 40.80
CA GLN A 141 1.61 -7.01 41.56
C GLN A 141 3.13 -7.06 41.44
N PRO A 142 3.89 -7.31 42.52
CA PRO A 142 5.33 -7.46 42.43
C PRO A 142 5.73 -8.65 41.55
N PHE A 143 6.90 -8.53 40.93
CA PHE A 143 7.54 -9.66 40.27
C PHE A 143 8.08 -10.64 41.31
N ASP A 144 7.59 -11.86 41.29
CA ASP A 144 8.17 -12.97 42.05
C ASP A 144 8.36 -14.15 41.10
N GLU A 145 9.59 -14.38 40.65
CA GLU A 145 9.90 -15.51 39.76
C GLU A 145 10.43 -16.70 40.57
N PRO A 146 9.77 -17.85 40.49
CA PRO A 146 10.23 -19.06 41.16
C PRO A 146 11.65 -19.42 40.69
N PRO A 147 12.59 -19.78 41.59
CA PRO A 147 13.96 -20.13 41.23
C PRO A 147 14.05 -21.22 40.16
N SER A 148 13.11 -22.16 40.16
CA SER A 148 12.94 -23.22 39.15
C SER A 148 12.68 -22.67 37.74
N ILE A 149 11.79 -21.70 37.63
CA ILE A 149 11.41 -21.05 36.36
C ILE A 149 12.59 -20.21 35.85
N GLY A 150 13.22 -19.42 36.72
CA GLY A 150 14.41 -18.63 36.38
C GLY A 150 15.56 -19.52 35.88
N ARG A 151 15.84 -20.62 36.60
CA ARG A 151 16.87 -21.59 36.18
C ARG A 151 16.51 -22.28 34.86
N ALA A 152 15.26 -22.66 34.65
CA ALA A 152 14.81 -23.23 33.39
C ALA A 152 14.98 -22.26 32.22
N ARG A 153 14.63 -20.98 32.39
CA ARG A 153 14.87 -19.92 31.39
C ARG A 153 16.35 -19.79 31.06
N GLN A 154 17.23 -19.80 32.07
CA GLN A 154 18.67 -19.75 31.85
C GLN A 154 19.19 -20.95 31.06
N LEU A 155 18.74 -22.17 31.40
CA LEU A 155 19.10 -23.39 30.66
C LEU A 155 18.62 -23.32 29.21
N LEU A 156 17.40 -22.84 28.97
CA LEU A 156 16.86 -22.63 27.62
C LEU A 156 17.66 -21.58 26.84
N ALA A 157 18.06 -20.48 27.48
CA ALA A 157 18.91 -19.45 26.85
C ALA A 157 20.29 -20.01 26.47
N GLN A 158 20.80 -20.96 27.27
CA GLN A 158 22.03 -21.72 27.01
C GLN A 158 21.82 -22.92 26.08
N ARG A 159 20.61 -23.12 25.53
CA ARG A 159 20.22 -24.27 24.68
C ARG A 159 20.40 -25.66 25.32
N ARG A 160 20.45 -25.72 26.65
CA ARG A 160 20.53 -26.98 27.41
C ARG A 160 19.12 -27.55 27.56
N TYR A 161 18.51 -27.89 26.43
CA TYR A 161 17.09 -28.25 26.33
C TYR A 161 16.74 -29.51 27.13
N ALA A 162 17.56 -30.57 27.01
CA ALA A 162 17.40 -31.80 27.79
C ALA A 162 17.40 -31.54 29.32
N GLU A 163 18.29 -30.66 29.79
CA GLU A 163 18.40 -30.32 31.21
C GLU A 163 17.24 -29.44 31.69
N ALA A 164 16.83 -28.45 30.88
CA ALA A 164 15.65 -27.65 31.15
C ALA A 164 14.39 -28.54 31.22
N ARG A 165 14.27 -29.50 30.30
CA ARG A 165 13.19 -30.48 30.24
C ARG A 165 13.17 -31.37 31.48
N ALA A 166 14.32 -31.91 31.89
CA ALA A 166 14.44 -32.72 33.10
C ALA A 166 14.09 -31.94 34.37
N LEU A 167 14.57 -30.70 34.49
CA LEU A 167 14.25 -29.79 35.61
C LEU A 167 12.74 -29.54 35.70
N LEU A 168 12.14 -29.09 34.59
CA LEU A 168 10.72 -28.73 34.55
C LEU A 168 9.81 -29.93 34.78
N ARG A 169 10.12 -31.12 34.23
CA ARG A 169 9.31 -32.33 34.45
C ARG A 169 9.29 -32.76 35.92
N ARG A 170 10.40 -32.64 36.64
CA ARG A 170 10.47 -32.99 38.07
C ARG A 170 9.66 -32.04 38.94
N GLN A 171 9.60 -30.77 38.58
CA GLN A 171 9.00 -29.74 39.42
C GLN A 171 7.54 -29.44 39.08
N LEU A 172 7.08 -29.77 37.87
CA LEU A 172 5.77 -29.37 37.34
C LEU A 172 4.58 -29.69 38.26
N SER A 173 4.59 -30.86 38.93
CA SER A 173 3.51 -31.27 39.84
C SER A 173 3.50 -30.51 41.17
N GLY A 174 4.66 -30.04 41.62
CA GLY A 174 4.83 -29.31 42.88
C GLY A 174 4.63 -27.79 42.77
N LEU A 175 4.51 -27.24 41.56
CA LEU A 175 4.32 -25.81 41.37
C LEU A 175 2.86 -25.38 41.65
N PRO A 176 2.63 -24.17 42.19
CA PRO A 176 1.32 -23.52 42.20
C PRO A 176 0.68 -23.49 40.80
N VAL A 177 -0.65 -23.49 40.74
CA VAL A 177 -1.40 -23.49 39.46
C VAL A 177 -0.97 -22.33 38.56
N ASP A 178 -0.68 -21.16 39.15
CA ASP A 178 -0.25 -19.96 38.46
C ASP A 178 1.15 -20.06 37.84
N GLU A 179 2.01 -20.92 38.37
CA GLU A 179 3.37 -21.13 37.88
C GLU A 179 3.42 -22.29 36.87
N ARG A 180 2.54 -23.28 37.01
CA ARG A 180 2.44 -24.44 36.12
C ARG A 180 2.25 -24.05 34.66
N ARG A 181 1.46 -23.01 34.36
CA ARG A 181 1.26 -22.53 32.97
C ARG A 181 2.56 -22.07 32.31
N THR A 182 3.39 -21.33 33.05
CA THR A 182 4.70 -20.86 32.57
C THR A 182 5.67 -22.01 32.47
N ALA A 183 5.69 -22.92 33.45
CA ALA A 183 6.47 -24.15 33.39
C ALA A 183 6.10 -25.02 32.17
N LEU A 184 4.80 -25.17 31.86
CA LEU A 184 4.32 -25.90 30.68
C LEU A 184 4.82 -25.25 29.39
N ARG A 185 4.78 -23.92 29.28
CA ARG A 185 5.30 -23.19 28.11
C ARG A 185 6.80 -23.38 27.95
N LEU A 186 7.57 -23.27 29.03
CA LEU A 186 9.02 -23.50 28.99
C LEU A 186 9.36 -24.96 28.68
N LEU A 187 8.56 -25.90 29.19
CA LEU A 187 8.71 -27.33 28.91
C LEU A 187 8.40 -27.63 27.44
N ALA A 188 7.38 -26.96 26.87
CA ALA A 188 7.10 -27.03 25.44
C ALA A 188 8.30 -26.59 24.60
N ILE A 189 8.93 -25.46 24.95
CA ILE A 189 10.14 -24.96 24.29
C ILE A 189 11.30 -25.94 24.46
N ALA A 190 11.48 -26.50 25.65
CA ALA A 190 12.51 -27.50 25.92
C ALA A 190 12.29 -28.75 25.06
N CYS A 191 11.08 -29.30 24.99
CA CYS A 191 10.76 -30.45 24.14
C CYS A 191 10.99 -30.15 22.66
N TYR A 192 10.53 -28.98 22.18
CA TYR A 192 10.72 -28.59 20.78
C TYR A 192 12.21 -28.48 20.42
N GLY A 193 13.00 -27.80 21.26
CA GLY A 193 14.45 -27.64 21.05
C GLY A 193 15.27 -28.93 21.22
N ASP A 194 14.75 -29.92 21.95
CA ASP A 194 15.38 -31.23 22.18
C ASP A 194 14.96 -32.29 21.14
N GLY A 195 14.42 -31.87 19.98
CA GLY A 195 14.05 -32.76 18.89
C GLY A 195 12.70 -33.47 19.05
N GLU A 196 11.81 -33.00 19.93
CA GLU A 196 10.43 -33.52 20.09
C GLU A 196 9.37 -32.48 19.67
N PRO A 197 9.29 -32.09 18.39
CA PRO A 197 8.46 -30.96 17.93
C PRO A 197 6.96 -31.17 18.15
N GLU A 198 6.40 -32.35 17.84
CA GLU A 198 4.97 -32.63 18.06
C GLU A 198 4.59 -32.56 19.54
N ARG A 199 5.45 -33.09 20.42
CA ARG A 199 5.23 -33.00 21.86
C ARG A 199 5.34 -31.57 22.35
N GLY A 200 6.33 -30.82 21.86
CA GLY A 200 6.47 -29.39 22.13
C GLY A 200 5.22 -28.62 21.74
N MET A 201 4.72 -28.82 20.52
CA MET A 201 3.49 -28.18 20.04
C MET A 201 2.25 -28.59 20.88
N GLN A 202 2.13 -29.86 21.25
CA GLN A 202 1.03 -30.33 22.12
C GLN A 202 1.07 -29.66 23.50
N LEU A 203 2.24 -29.60 24.13
CA LEU A 203 2.43 -28.90 25.41
C LEU A 203 2.16 -27.40 25.29
N MET A 204 2.53 -26.78 24.16
CA MET A 204 2.23 -25.37 23.90
C MET A 204 0.72 -25.12 23.76
N ARG A 205 -0.03 -26.02 23.11
CA ARG A 205 -1.50 -25.96 23.08
C ARG A 205 -2.10 -26.02 24.49
N PHE A 206 -1.58 -26.91 25.34
CA PHE A 206 -2.01 -26.99 26.75
C PHE A 206 -1.68 -25.72 27.54
N ALA A 207 -0.46 -25.20 27.40
CA ALA A 207 -0.04 -23.96 28.04
C ALA A 207 -0.95 -22.79 27.62
N ARG A 208 -1.20 -22.64 26.32
CA ARG A 208 -2.12 -21.63 25.76
C ARG A 208 -3.53 -21.76 26.34
N ALA A 209 -4.09 -22.97 26.38
CA ALA A 209 -5.42 -23.19 26.95
C ALA A 209 -5.47 -22.88 28.46
N ALA A 210 -4.38 -23.12 29.20
CA ALA A 210 -4.26 -22.72 30.60
C ALA A 210 -4.20 -21.19 30.78
N TYR A 211 -3.45 -20.48 29.93
CA TYR A 211 -3.43 -19.01 29.93
C TYR A 211 -4.82 -18.43 29.63
N ARG A 212 -5.49 -18.93 28.58
CA ARG A 212 -6.85 -18.50 28.21
C ARG A 212 -7.85 -18.67 29.37
N ARG A 213 -7.87 -19.85 30.01
CA ARG A 213 -8.79 -20.14 31.13
C ARG A 213 -8.54 -19.26 32.37
N SER A 214 -7.31 -18.79 32.56
CA SER A 214 -6.95 -17.90 33.68
C SER A 214 -7.09 -16.41 33.36
N GLY A 215 -7.38 -16.05 32.10
CA GLY A 215 -7.46 -14.65 31.65
C GLY A 215 -6.09 -13.99 31.42
N HIS A 216 -5.00 -14.76 31.46
CA HIS A 216 -3.64 -14.24 31.34
C HIS A 216 -3.28 -13.97 29.87
N VAL A 217 -3.58 -12.75 29.43
CA VAL A 217 -3.55 -12.31 28.03
C VAL A 217 -2.14 -12.41 27.41
N SER A 218 -1.11 -11.85 28.04
CA SER A 218 0.25 -11.83 27.48
C SER A 218 0.81 -13.24 27.27
N GLY A 219 0.55 -14.14 28.22
CA GLY A 219 0.96 -15.55 28.14
C GLY A 219 0.25 -16.30 27.01
N GLU A 220 -1.05 -16.06 26.82
CA GLU A 220 -1.80 -16.62 25.70
C GLU A 220 -1.27 -16.14 24.34
N VAL A 221 -1.07 -14.83 24.19
CA VAL A 221 -0.57 -14.22 22.94
C VAL A 221 0.79 -14.76 22.56
N VAL A 222 1.75 -14.78 23.51
CA VAL A 222 3.09 -15.32 23.27
C VAL A 222 3.04 -16.81 22.95
N ALA A 223 2.26 -17.61 23.67
CA ALA A 223 2.12 -19.04 23.41
C ALA A 223 1.52 -19.32 22.03
N ALA A 224 0.49 -18.56 21.63
CA ALA A 224 -0.13 -18.66 20.32
C ALA A 224 0.83 -18.21 19.19
N GLY A 225 1.57 -17.13 19.39
CA GLY A 225 2.60 -16.65 18.47
C GLY A 225 3.69 -17.70 18.22
N VAL A 226 4.28 -18.23 19.29
CA VAL A 226 5.31 -19.27 19.20
C VAL A 226 4.76 -20.54 18.54
N LEU A 227 3.59 -21.02 18.98
CA LEU A 227 2.95 -22.19 18.37
C LEU A 227 2.69 -21.97 16.88
N SER A 228 2.24 -20.79 16.47
CA SER A 228 2.00 -20.47 15.07
C SER A 228 3.29 -20.53 14.24
N MET A 229 4.41 -20.04 14.76
CA MET A 229 5.70 -20.08 14.05
C MET A 229 6.26 -21.50 13.94
N TRP A 230 6.05 -22.33 14.97
CA TRP A 230 6.39 -23.76 14.91
C TRP A 230 5.51 -24.50 13.91
N LEU A 231 4.19 -24.31 13.97
CA LEU A 231 3.26 -24.90 13.00
C LEU A 231 3.61 -24.48 11.57
N TYR A 232 4.03 -23.22 11.37
CA TYR A 232 4.52 -22.75 10.08
C TYR A 232 5.77 -23.52 9.63
N GLY A 233 6.79 -23.65 10.49
CA GLY A 233 8.01 -24.41 10.18
C GLY A 233 7.77 -25.90 9.92
N GLU A 234 6.70 -26.46 10.48
CA GLU A 234 6.22 -27.85 10.25
C GLU A 234 5.21 -27.94 9.10
N ASN A 235 5.08 -26.89 8.27
CA ASN A 235 4.20 -26.82 7.10
C ASN A 235 2.68 -26.95 7.36
N ARG A 236 2.23 -26.64 8.58
CA ARG A 236 0.83 -26.71 9.04
C ARG A 236 0.15 -25.34 8.97
N PHE A 237 0.17 -24.70 7.80
CA PHE A 237 -0.25 -23.30 7.60
C PHE A 237 -1.68 -23.00 8.05
N ALA A 238 -2.63 -23.90 7.77
CA ALA A 238 -4.02 -23.73 8.17
C ALA A 238 -4.20 -23.75 9.70
N GLU A 239 -3.45 -24.61 10.41
CA GLU A 239 -3.43 -24.60 11.87
C GLU A 239 -2.73 -23.37 12.44
N ALA A 240 -1.63 -22.93 11.83
CA ALA A 240 -0.93 -21.71 12.21
C ALA A 240 -1.89 -20.51 12.15
N ARG A 241 -2.63 -20.37 11.04
CA ARG A 241 -3.61 -19.30 10.85
C ARG A 241 -4.72 -19.36 11.89
N ARG A 242 -5.36 -20.53 12.07
CA ARG A 242 -6.40 -20.74 13.10
C ARG A 242 -5.90 -20.44 14.51
N THR A 243 -4.63 -20.75 14.80
CA THR A 243 -4.02 -20.48 16.10
C THR A 243 -4.03 -18.98 16.40
N LEU A 244 -3.73 -18.14 15.42
CA LEU A 244 -3.69 -16.68 15.58
C LEU A 244 -5.03 -15.98 15.39
N SER A 245 -5.95 -16.51 14.58
CA SER A 245 -7.30 -15.92 14.41
C SER A 245 -8.05 -15.76 15.73
N GLY A 246 -7.83 -16.66 16.69
CA GLY A 246 -8.39 -16.56 18.04
C GLY A 246 -7.87 -15.37 18.88
N LEU A 247 -6.94 -14.56 18.36
CA LEU A 247 -6.41 -13.36 19.02
C LEU A 247 -6.96 -12.05 18.44
N GLU A 248 -7.83 -12.09 17.44
CA GLU A 248 -8.35 -10.89 16.74
C GLU A 248 -9.10 -9.91 17.66
N GLY A 249 -9.68 -10.41 18.76
CA GLY A 249 -10.37 -9.62 19.76
C GLY A 249 -9.47 -8.98 20.82
N VAL A 250 -8.16 -9.27 20.85
CA VAL A 250 -7.25 -8.74 21.88
C VAL A 250 -6.96 -7.26 21.60
N ARG A 251 -7.62 -6.38 22.38
CA ARG A 251 -7.47 -4.92 22.27
C ARG A 251 -6.62 -4.30 23.37
N GLU A 252 -6.66 -4.89 24.57
CA GLU A 252 -5.90 -4.45 25.74
C GLU A 252 -5.24 -5.65 26.40
N PRO A 253 -4.09 -5.46 27.06
CA PRO A 253 -3.27 -4.24 27.10
C PRO A 253 -2.50 -4.01 25.79
N ALA A 254 -1.97 -2.79 25.62
CA ALA A 254 -1.35 -2.33 24.37
C ALA A 254 -0.29 -3.32 23.87
N ASP A 255 0.63 -3.73 24.75
CA ASP A 255 1.70 -4.68 24.45
C ASP A 255 1.21 -5.98 23.81
N SER A 256 0.16 -6.58 24.36
CA SER A 256 -0.39 -7.87 23.97
C SER A 256 -1.17 -7.73 22.66
N SER A 257 -1.87 -6.61 22.46
CA SER A 257 -2.51 -6.30 21.18
C SER A 257 -1.48 -6.11 20.06
N VAL A 258 -0.35 -5.47 20.36
CA VAL A 258 0.74 -5.22 19.42
C VAL A 258 1.43 -6.54 19.06
N TYR A 259 1.73 -7.41 20.03
CA TYR A 259 2.30 -8.73 19.75
C TYR A 259 1.35 -9.64 18.96
N ALA A 260 0.06 -9.64 19.29
CA ALA A 260 -0.94 -10.43 18.57
C ALA A 260 -1.00 -10.01 17.09
N ALA A 261 -1.06 -8.71 16.82
CA ALA A 261 -1.04 -8.17 15.46
C ALA A 261 0.31 -8.43 14.77
N TYR A 262 1.43 -8.32 15.48
CA TYR A 262 2.77 -8.62 14.93
C TYR A 262 2.87 -10.07 14.44
N TYR A 263 2.49 -11.06 15.26
CA TYR A 263 2.55 -12.47 14.84
C TYR A 263 1.60 -12.77 13.67
N ARG A 264 0.41 -12.16 13.64
CA ARG A 264 -0.51 -12.27 12.50
C ARG A 264 0.12 -11.67 11.23
N GLY A 265 0.77 -10.51 11.34
CA GLY A 265 1.45 -9.85 10.23
C GLY A 265 2.62 -10.68 9.70
N VAL A 266 3.43 -11.27 10.58
CA VAL A 266 4.52 -12.16 10.19
C VAL A 266 3.99 -13.40 9.46
N LEU A 267 2.96 -14.06 10.00
CA LEU A 267 2.36 -15.22 9.33
C LEU A 267 1.75 -14.85 7.97
N ALA A 268 1.06 -13.71 7.89
CA ALA A 268 0.49 -13.21 6.65
C ALA A 268 1.58 -13.00 5.59
N ARG A 269 2.68 -12.31 5.94
CA ARG A 269 3.84 -12.09 5.06
C ARG A 269 4.45 -13.41 4.59
N LEU A 270 4.68 -14.33 5.52
CA LEU A 270 5.29 -15.63 5.22
C LEU A 270 4.41 -16.52 4.34
N THR A 271 3.08 -16.38 4.45
CA THR A 271 2.12 -17.17 3.65
C THR A 271 1.65 -16.47 2.37
N GLY A 272 2.23 -15.31 2.03
CA GLY A 272 1.91 -14.56 0.81
C GLY A 272 0.67 -13.66 0.89
N ASP A 273 0.02 -13.54 2.05
CA ASP A 273 -1.04 -12.56 2.29
C ASP A 273 -0.43 -11.18 2.59
N LEU A 274 0.14 -10.57 1.56
CA LEU A 274 0.85 -9.30 1.67
C LEU A 274 -0.07 -8.13 2.01
N ARG A 275 -1.36 -8.20 1.63
CA ARG A 275 -2.40 -7.26 2.07
C ARG A 275 -2.50 -7.23 3.59
N SER A 276 -2.82 -8.36 4.22
CA SER A 276 -2.95 -8.43 5.67
C SER A 276 -1.64 -8.06 6.36
N ALA A 277 -0.50 -8.48 5.81
CA ALA A 277 0.81 -8.17 6.37
C ALA A 277 1.07 -6.66 6.45
N LEU A 278 0.86 -5.92 5.35
CA LEU A 278 1.08 -4.47 5.31
C LEU A 278 0.16 -3.74 6.30
N HIS A 279 -1.13 -4.07 6.31
CA HIS A 279 -2.10 -3.48 7.26
C HIS A 279 -1.69 -3.72 8.71
N LEU A 280 -1.33 -4.96 9.04
CA LEU A 280 -0.95 -5.34 10.40
C LEU A 280 0.36 -4.70 10.83
N PHE A 281 1.40 -4.68 9.98
CA PHE A 281 2.67 -4.08 10.38
C PHE A 281 2.60 -2.56 10.54
N ASP A 282 1.82 -1.89 9.72
CA ASP A 282 1.57 -0.46 9.85
C ASP A 282 0.77 -0.14 11.13
N ASP A 283 -0.25 -0.94 11.47
CA ASP A 283 -0.95 -0.85 12.76
C ASP A 283 -0.03 -1.07 13.95
N VAL A 284 0.82 -2.09 13.88
CA VAL A 284 1.78 -2.44 14.93
C VAL A 284 2.83 -1.34 15.05
N ALA A 285 3.33 -0.78 13.94
CA ALA A 285 4.31 0.32 13.96
C ALA A 285 3.76 1.54 14.71
N ARG A 286 2.55 1.99 14.35
CA ARG A 286 1.92 3.13 15.03
C ARG A 286 1.71 2.87 16.51
N LYS A 287 1.12 1.72 16.86
CA LYS A 287 0.87 1.39 18.27
C LYS A 287 2.16 1.21 19.08
N ALA A 288 3.18 0.57 18.51
CA ALA A 288 4.47 0.38 19.16
C ALA A 288 5.20 1.71 19.42
N GLU A 289 5.01 2.72 18.56
CA GLU A 289 5.54 4.07 18.77
C GLU A 289 4.88 4.76 19.99
N LEU A 290 3.57 4.59 20.18
CA LEU A 290 2.83 5.20 21.30
C LEU A 290 3.35 4.74 22.67
N VAL A 291 3.64 3.45 22.82
CA VAL A 291 4.01 2.84 24.12
C VAL A 291 5.48 2.41 24.21
N ASP A 292 6.28 2.74 23.20
CA ASP A 292 7.73 2.48 23.12
C ASP A 292 8.14 1.02 23.43
N VAL A 293 7.63 0.05 22.66
CA VAL A 293 7.99 -1.38 22.84
C VAL A 293 9.37 -1.68 22.22
N PRO A 294 10.44 -1.87 23.01
CA PRO A 294 11.80 -1.90 22.46
C PRO A 294 12.06 -3.08 21.52
N LEU A 295 11.54 -4.27 21.84
CA LEU A 295 11.74 -5.49 21.04
C LEU A 295 11.23 -5.33 19.60
N LEU A 296 10.16 -4.56 19.42
CA LEU A 296 9.51 -4.40 18.12
C LEU A 296 10.06 -3.23 17.32
N ARG A 297 10.82 -2.32 17.97
CA ARG A 297 11.49 -1.19 17.32
C ARG A 297 12.39 -1.64 16.17
N ASP A 298 13.11 -2.75 16.35
CA ASP A 298 14.02 -3.27 15.31
C ASP A 298 13.33 -4.28 14.38
N LEU A 299 12.32 -5.03 14.85
CA LEU A 299 11.69 -6.12 14.09
C LEU A 299 10.63 -5.65 13.08
N ILE A 300 9.83 -4.63 13.42
CA ILE A 300 8.77 -4.14 12.51
C ILE A 300 9.38 -3.51 11.25
N PRO A 301 10.38 -2.60 11.36
CA PRO A 301 11.03 -2.04 10.17
C PRO A 301 11.61 -3.10 9.24
N GLN A 302 12.20 -4.18 9.78
CA GLN A 302 12.73 -5.26 8.95
C GLN A 302 11.63 -6.01 8.18
N ASN A 303 10.48 -6.28 8.82
CA ASN A 303 9.35 -6.91 8.13
C ASN A 303 8.69 -5.98 7.12
N LEU A 304 8.58 -4.68 7.43
CA LEU A 304 8.10 -3.67 6.49
C LEU A 304 9.04 -3.53 5.29
N LEU A 305 10.35 -3.55 5.49
CA LEU A 305 11.34 -3.49 4.42
C LEU A 305 11.10 -4.60 3.39
N VAL A 306 11.00 -5.84 3.85
CA VAL A 306 10.74 -7.00 2.97
C VAL A 306 9.36 -6.89 2.32
N SER A 307 8.33 -6.47 3.06
CA SER A 307 6.96 -6.33 2.51
C SER A 307 6.88 -5.25 1.43
N PHE A 308 7.52 -4.10 1.65
CA PHE A 308 7.66 -3.03 0.65
C PHE A 308 8.44 -3.51 -0.57
N ARG A 309 9.51 -4.27 -0.36
CA ARG A 309 10.29 -4.85 -1.46
C ARG A 309 9.43 -5.81 -2.29
N LEU A 310 8.74 -6.76 -1.67
CA LEU A 310 7.88 -7.73 -2.35
C LEU A 310 6.73 -7.07 -3.11
N THR A 311 6.14 -6.01 -2.55
CA THR A 311 5.07 -5.23 -3.20
C THR A 311 5.58 -4.16 -4.17
N GLY A 312 6.89 -4.01 -4.35
CA GLY A 312 7.51 -3.06 -5.30
C GLY A 312 7.53 -1.58 -4.86
N GLN A 313 7.27 -1.29 -3.58
CA GLN A 313 7.39 0.02 -2.94
C GLN A 313 8.87 0.38 -2.71
N ASP A 314 9.65 0.42 -3.78
CA ASP A 314 11.11 0.49 -3.72
C ASP A 314 11.63 1.76 -3.03
N GLU A 315 10.97 2.91 -3.18
CA GLU A 315 11.38 4.15 -2.49
C GLU A 315 11.19 4.07 -0.98
N ALA A 316 10.08 3.50 -0.52
CA ALA A 316 9.83 3.26 0.90
C ALA A 316 10.84 2.24 1.45
N ALA A 317 11.07 1.15 0.72
CA ALA A 317 12.06 0.14 1.05
C ALA A 317 13.49 0.72 1.14
N ASP A 318 13.91 1.53 0.18
CA ASP A 318 15.26 2.10 0.16
C ASP A 318 15.51 3.12 1.29
N ARG A 319 14.48 3.91 1.67
CA ARG A 319 14.56 4.76 2.88
C ARG A 319 14.76 3.93 4.14
N LEU A 320 13.97 2.86 4.29
CA LEU A 320 14.03 1.99 5.46
C LEU A 320 15.33 1.17 5.52
N TYR A 321 15.82 0.73 4.35
CA TYR A 321 17.12 0.07 4.23
C TYR A 321 18.26 0.98 4.69
N ALA A 322 18.25 2.26 4.31
CA ALA A 322 19.27 3.21 4.74
C ALA A 322 19.25 3.45 6.26
N GLU A 323 18.06 3.52 6.86
CA GLU A 323 17.88 3.61 8.31
C GLU A 323 18.42 2.37 9.03
N LEU A 324 17.99 1.18 8.59
CA LEU A 324 18.41 -0.09 9.15
C LEU A 324 19.91 -0.35 8.96
N SER A 325 20.51 0.13 7.86
CA SER A 325 21.96 0.06 7.65
C SER A 325 22.74 0.91 8.65
N ARG A 326 22.24 2.11 8.99
CA ARG A 326 22.82 2.93 10.07
C ARG A 326 22.68 2.25 11.42
N ARG A 327 21.53 1.62 11.69
CA ARG A 327 21.32 0.83 12.92
C ARG A 327 22.29 -0.36 13.01
N ALA A 328 22.54 -1.07 11.92
CA ALA A 328 23.52 -2.16 11.87
C ALA A 328 24.94 -1.65 12.16
N ALA A 329 25.31 -0.49 11.61
CA ALA A 329 26.59 0.14 11.90
C ALA A 329 26.72 0.55 13.39
N ALA A 330 25.65 1.09 13.98
CA ALA A 330 25.61 1.44 15.40
C ALA A 330 25.73 0.21 16.30
N LEU A 331 24.97 -0.86 16.03
CA LEU A 331 25.06 -2.13 16.76
C LEU A 331 26.48 -2.71 16.74
N ARG A 332 27.18 -2.59 15.61
CA ARG A 332 28.57 -3.02 15.50
C ARG A 332 29.50 -2.18 16.37
N ALA A 333 29.33 -0.86 16.42
CA ALA A 333 30.12 0.01 17.28
C ALA A 333 29.82 -0.25 18.78
N GLU A 334 28.56 -0.51 19.13
CA GLU A 334 28.16 -0.90 20.49
C GLU A 334 28.84 -2.22 20.91
N LEU A 335 28.93 -3.20 20.01
CA LEU A 335 29.58 -4.49 20.27
C LEU A 335 31.07 -4.37 20.66
N GLU A 336 31.78 -3.38 20.13
CA GLU A 336 33.18 -3.11 20.48
C GLU A 336 33.34 -2.67 21.95
N GLN A 337 32.30 -2.05 22.53
CA GLN A 337 32.30 -1.49 23.88
C GLN A 337 31.79 -2.47 24.95
N LEU A 338 31.08 -3.53 24.56
CA LEU A 338 30.49 -4.50 25.50
C LEU A 338 31.51 -5.47 26.09
N ALA A 339 31.28 -5.92 27.32
CA ALA A 339 32.06 -7.01 27.92
C ALA A 339 31.76 -8.34 27.21
N VAL A 340 32.73 -9.27 27.17
CA VAL A 340 32.64 -10.53 26.40
C VAL A 340 31.36 -11.32 26.70
N GLY A 341 30.93 -11.37 27.97
CA GLY A 341 29.72 -12.09 28.40
C GLY A 341 28.39 -11.45 27.94
N GLU A 342 28.40 -10.19 27.53
CA GLU A 342 27.21 -9.42 27.14
C GLU A 342 27.03 -9.35 25.62
N ARG A 343 28.06 -9.75 24.86
CA ARG A 343 28.11 -9.60 23.40
C ARG A 343 27.19 -10.55 22.64
N ALA A 344 26.81 -11.71 23.21
CA ALA A 344 26.08 -12.74 22.46
C ALA A 344 24.74 -12.23 21.91
N ALA A 345 23.89 -11.62 22.73
CA ALA A 345 22.60 -11.10 22.31
C ALA A 345 22.72 -10.01 21.21
N SER A 346 23.72 -9.12 21.36
CA SER A 346 24.01 -8.08 20.37
C SER A 346 24.55 -8.65 19.05
N HIS A 347 25.37 -9.70 19.09
CA HIS A 347 25.76 -10.44 17.88
C HIS A 347 24.56 -11.07 17.17
N CYS A 348 23.62 -11.66 17.91
CA CYS A 348 22.37 -12.19 17.34
C CYS A 348 21.55 -11.11 16.64
N ALA A 349 21.36 -9.96 17.29
CA ALA A 349 20.61 -8.84 16.72
C ALA A 349 21.29 -8.31 15.45
N LEU A 350 22.61 -8.13 15.48
CA LEU A 350 23.39 -7.71 14.32
C LEU A 350 23.31 -8.74 13.18
N ALA A 351 23.44 -10.04 13.48
CA ALA A 351 23.40 -11.11 12.49
C ALA A 351 22.05 -11.18 11.77
N ALA A 352 20.95 -11.13 12.52
CA ALA A 352 19.60 -11.11 11.97
C ALA A 352 19.38 -9.88 11.06
N LEU A 353 19.80 -8.71 11.53
CA LEU A 353 19.65 -7.46 10.78
C LEU A 353 20.46 -7.46 9.48
N LEU A 354 21.74 -7.87 9.53
CA LEU A 354 22.59 -7.96 8.34
C LEU A 354 22.05 -8.98 7.34
N ASN A 355 21.59 -10.15 7.80
CA ASN A 355 21.01 -11.15 6.91
C ASN A 355 19.74 -10.64 6.23
N ASN A 356 18.86 -9.94 6.95
CA ASN A 356 17.63 -9.38 6.39
C ASN A 356 17.90 -8.22 5.42
N LEU A 357 18.91 -7.38 5.71
CA LEU A 357 19.37 -6.35 4.77
C LEU A 357 19.98 -6.96 3.51
N ALA A 358 20.74 -8.04 3.63
CA ALA A 358 21.26 -8.75 2.48
C ALA A 358 20.13 -9.40 1.66
N TRP A 359 19.14 -10.00 2.33
CA TRP A 359 17.95 -10.56 1.66
C TRP A 359 17.20 -9.49 0.85
N ASP A 360 17.02 -8.29 1.40
CA ASP A 360 16.46 -7.15 0.68
C ASP A 360 17.22 -6.84 -0.62
N ARG A 361 18.55 -6.85 -0.59
CA ARG A 361 19.40 -6.62 -1.78
C ARG A 361 19.31 -7.75 -2.80
N LEU A 362 19.22 -9.01 -2.34
CA LEU A 362 18.97 -10.16 -3.21
C LEU A 362 17.61 -10.05 -3.92
N LEU A 363 16.57 -9.59 -3.22
CA LEU A 363 15.27 -9.32 -3.83
C LEU A 363 15.31 -8.18 -4.86
N VAL A 364 16.27 -7.24 -4.77
CA VAL A 364 16.50 -6.24 -5.83
C VAL A 364 17.12 -6.91 -7.06
N LEU A 365 18.14 -7.75 -6.87
CA LEU A 365 18.78 -8.51 -7.95
C LEU A 365 17.79 -9.44 -8.68
N GLU A 366 16.96 -10.17 -7.94
CA GLU A 366 15.93 -11.07 -8.50
C GLU A 366 14.89 -10.32 -9.35
N SER A 367 14.70 -9.02 -9.11
CA SER A 367 13.83 -8.18 -9.94
C SER A 367 14.45 -7.74 -11.27
N GLY A 368 15.71 -8.12 -11.54
CA GLY A 368 16.50 -7.68 -12.70
C GLY A 368 17.01 -6.24 -12.58
N ARG A 369 16.85 -5.60 -11.42
CA ARG A 369 17.42 -4.28 -11.16
C ARG A 369 18.91 -4.39 -10.82
N PRO A 370 19.75 -3.45 -11.29
CA PRO A 370 21.16 -3.43 -10.92
C PRO A 370 21.31 -3.16 -9.41
N SER A 371 22.09 -4.00 -8.74
CA SER A 371 22.53 -3.88 -7.36
C SER A 371 23.83 -4.65 -7.20
N GLU A 372 24.67 -4.27 -6.25
CA GLU A 372 25.81 -5.11 -5.88
C GLU A 372 25.33 -6.35 -5.10
N PRO A 373 25.87 -7.55 -5.38
CA PRO A 373 25.62 -8.73 -4.56
C PRO A 373 26.09 -8.50 -3.12
N PRO A 374 25.25 -8.76 -2.10
CA PRO A 374 25.53 -8.41 -0.70
C PRO A 374 26.48 -9.40 0.00
N ILE A 375 27.47 -9.93 -0.71
CA ILE A 375 28.41 -10.95 -0.22
C ILE A 375 29.12 -10.49 1.07
N PRO A 376 29.73 -9.28 1.16
CA PRO A 376 30.40 -8.86 2.39
C PRO A 376 29.46 -8.69 3.59
N GLN A 377 28.18 -8.36 3.34
CA GLN A 377 27.17 -8.26 4.40
C GLN A 377 26.80 -9.64 4.93
N LEU A 378 26.64 -10.62 4.04
CA LEU A 378 26.32 -12.01 4.39
C LEU A 378 27.48 -12.71 5.11
N GLU A 379 28.72 -12.49 4.69
CA GLU A 379 29.91 -13.02 5.39
C GLU A 379 29.98 -12.50 6.84
N ARG A 380 29.67 -11.21 7.05
CA ARG A 380 29.58 -10.64 8.40
C ARG A 380 28.41 -11.21 9.20
N ALA A 381 27.26 -11.39 8.57
CA ALA A 381 26.11 -12.03 9.21
C ALA A 381 26.45 -13.45 9.66
N LEU A 382 27.16 -14.22 8.82
CA LEU A 382 27.63 -15.57 9.13
C LEU A 382 28.54 -15.58 10.36
N LEU A 383 29.54 -14.69 10.41
CA LEU A 383 30.44 -14.56 11.56
C LEU A 383 29.66 -14.18 12.83
N ALA A 384 28.72 -13.25 12.75
CA ALA A 384 27.91 -12.82 13.88
C ALA A 384 26.96 -13.93 14.39
N TRP A 385 26.37 -14.74 13.51
CA TRP A 385 25.55 -15.87 13.93
C TRP A 385 26.34 -16.95 14.68
N ARG A 386 27.56 -17.24 14.21
CA ARG A 386 28.50 -18.14 14.90
C ARG A 386 28.90 -17.58 16.25
N ALA A 387 29.22 -16.27 16.33
CA ALA A 387 29.56 -15.60 17.58
C ALA A 387 28.41 -15.60 18.61
N CYS A 388 27.14 -15.59 18.15
CA CYS A 388 25.98 -15.76 19.02
C CYS A 388 25.65 -17.24 19.33
N GLY A 389 26.35 -18.21 18.74
CA GLY A 389 26.07 -19.64 18.91
C GLY A 389 24.72 -20.08 18.29
N ARG A 390 24.32 -19.49 17.15
CA ARG A 390 23.11 -19.89 16.41
C ARG A 390 23.44 -20.60 15.09
N GLU A 391 24.10 -21.75 15.20
CA GLU A 391 24.45 -22.59 14.05
C GLU A 391 23.24 -22.99 13.18
N GLY A 392 22.05 -23.12 13.77
CA GLY A 392 20.81 -23.40 13.01
C GLY A 392 20.40 -22.31 12.00
N GLU A 393 20.92 -21.08 12.12
CA GLU A 393 20.66 -19.99 11.17
C GLU A 393 21.65 -19.99 10.00
N VAL A 394 22.77 -20.72 10.12
CA VAL A 394 23.85 -20.74 9.13
C VAL A 394 23.39 -21.29 7.77
N PRO A 395 22.58 -22.37 7.67
CA PRO A 395 22.07 -22.84 6.38
C PRO A 395 21.34 -21.75 5.57
N ASN A 396 20.56 -20.89 6.23
CA ASN A 396 19.86 -19.78 5.58
C ASN A 396 20.85 -18.77 5.00
N VAL A 397 21.83 -18.33 5.79
CA VAL A 397 22.85 -17.38 5.35
C VAL A 397 23.68 -17.94 4.19
N LYS A 398 24.04 -19.22 4.22
CA LYS A 398 24.74 -19.90 3.12
C LYS A 398 23.91 -20.01 1.85
N THR A 399 22.61 -20.19 1.99
CA THR A 399 21.69 -20.17 0.84
C THR A 399 21.65 -18.80 0.19
N ASN A 400 21.60 -17.74 1.02
CA ASN A 400 21.69 -16.37 0.55
C ASN A 400 23.05 -16.07 -0.12
N LEU A 401 24.15 -16.60 0.42
CA LEU A 401 25.49 -16.51 -0.20
C LEU A 401 25.52 -17.23 -1.55
N ALA A 402 24.95 -18.42 -1.65
CA ALA A 402 24.85 -19.15 -2.91
C ALA A 402 24.12 -18.33 -3.98
N LEU A 403 22.98 -17.72 -3.63
CA LEU A 403 22.25 -16.83 -4.52
C LEU A 403 23.07 -15.58 -4.89
N ALA A 404 23.74 -14.95 -3.90
CA ALA A 404 24.59 -13.78 -4.14
C ALA A 404 25.76 -14.08 -5.10
N HIS A 405 26.43 -15.22 -4.92
CA HIS A 405 27.52 -15.66 -5.79
C HIS A 405 27.03 -16.02 -7.19
N LEU A 406 25.84 -16.62 -7.32
CA LEU A 406 25.24 -16.89 -8.62
C LEU A 406 25.00 -15.59 -9.40
N HIS A 407 24.46 -14.56 -8.75
CA HIS A 407 24.32 -13.21 -9.34
C HIS A 407 25.65 -12.54 -9.67
N ALA A 408 26.69 -12.81 -8.89
CA ALA A 408 28.05 -12.34 -9.17
C ALA A 408 28.75 -13.12 -10.31
N GLY A 409 28.12 -14.15 -10.88
CA GLY A 409 28.73 -15.04 -11.88
C GLY A 409 29.75 -16.04 -11.31
N ALA A 410 29.91 -16.11 -9.98
CA ALA A 410 30.80 -17.04 -9.29
C ALA A 410 30.12 -18.41 -9.07
N VAL A 411 29.82 -19.10 -10.17
CA VAL A 411 28.98 -20.31 -10.20
C VAL A 411 29.53 -21.46 -9.33
N GLU A 412 30.84 -21.71 -9.37
CA GLU A 412 31.45 -22.76 -8.53
C GLU A 412 31.34 -22.44 -7.03
N THR A 413 31.56 -21.18 -6.65
CA THR A 413 31.40 -20.73 -5.26
C THR A 413 29.95 -20.85 -4.81
N ALA A 414 29.00 -20.48 -5.68
CA ALA A 414 27.57 -20.64 -5.40
C ALA A 414 27.20 -22.11 -5.12
N ARG A 415 27.76 -23.04 -5.92
CA ARG A 415 27.56 -24.48 -5.74
C ARG A 415 28.11 -24.98 -4.39
N LEU A 416 29.30 -24.52 -4.01
CA LEU A 416 29.93 -24.88 -2.73
C LEU A 416 29.11 -24.37 -1.53
N GLU A 417 28.67 -23.11 -1.56
CA GLU A 417 27.84 -22.53 -0.50
C GLU A 417 26.51 -23.27 -0.35
N LEU A 418 25.86 -23.62 -1.46
CA LEU A 418 24.62 -24.38 -1.46
C LEU A 418 24.80 -25.80 -0.91
N ALA A 419 25.87 -26.50 -1.32
CA ALA A 419 26.18 -27.84 -0.79
C ALA A 419 26.40 -27.81 0.72
N GLN A 420 27.15 -26.83 1.23
CA GLN A 420 27.38 -26.64 2.65
C GLN A 420 26.11 -26.28 3.42
N ALA A 421 25.22 -25.45 2.84
CA ALA A 421 23.92 -25.15 3.44
C ALA A 421 23.10 -26.43 3.68
N ARG A 422 23.04 -27.30 2.68
CA ARG A 422 22.31 -28.58 2.75
C ARG A 422 22.93 -29.54 3.75
N GLU A 423 24.25 -29.68 3.75
CA GLU A 423 24.97 -30.55 4.68
C GLU A 423 24.71 -30.15 6.14
N LEU A 424 24.84 -28.86 6.45
CA LEU A 424 24.59 -28.34 7.79
C LEU A 424 23.13 -28.54 8.22
N ALA A 425 22.16 -28.32 7.32
CA ALA A 425 20.76 -28.54 7.63
C ALA A 425 20.43 -30.02 7.85
N ARG A 426 21.03 -30.93 7.07
CA ARG A 426 20.91 -32.39 7.29
C ARG A 426 21.50 -32.79 8.64
N ALA A 427 22.67 -32.26 8.99
CA ALA A 427 23.31 -32.52 10.28
C ALA A 427 22.46 -31.99 11.45
N ALA A 428 21.75 -30.88 11.26
CA ALA A 428 20.80 -30.33 12.22
C ALA A 428 19.47 -31.09 12.28
N GLY A 429 19.18 -31.99 11.34
CA GLY A 429 17.93 -32.74 11.27
C GLY A 429 16.69 -31.90 10.92
N THR A 430 16.87 -30.65 10.50
CA THR A 430 15.77 -29.71 10.23
C THR A 430 16.09 -28.81 9.04
N ALA A 431 15.16 -28.69 8.09
CA ALA A 431 15.21 -27.71 7.01
C ALA A 431 13.79 -27.17 6.75
N PRO A 432 13.50 -25.88 7.01
CA PRO A 432 12.20 -25.29 6.67
C PRO A 432 11.89 -25.45 5.18
N LEU A 433 10.63 -25.69 4.82
CA LEU A 433 10.23 -25.94 3.44
C LEU A 433 10.57 -24.77 2.51
N GLU A 434 10.49 -23.54 3.00
CA GLU A 434 10.89 -22.35 2.24
C GLU A 434 12.36 -22.44 1.80
N LEU A 435 13.22 -22.90 2.70
CA LEU A 435 14.64 -23.02 2.41
C LEU A 435 14.91 -24.13 1.39
N GLN A 436 14.16 -25.23 1.48
CA GLN A 436 14.21 -26.32 0.50
C GLN A 436 13.76 -25.83 -0.88
N LEU A 437 12.70 -25.03 -0.98
CA LEU A 437 12.24 -24.45 -2.24
C LEU A 437 13.30 -23.55 -2.89
N TRP A 438 14.02 -22.75 -2.10
CA TRP A 438 15.16 -21.96 -2.59
C TRP A 438 16.34 -22.83 -3.06
N TRP A 439 16.62 -23.95 -2.38
CA TRP A 439 17.64 -24.88 -2.83
C TRP A 439 17.29 -25.52 -4.16
N LEU A 440 16.04 -25.97 -4.34
CA LEU A 440 15.57 -26.52 -5.60
C LEU A 440 15.67 -25.49 -6.74
N ASP A 441 15.24 -24.26 -6.51
CA ASP A 441 15.38 -23.18 -7.49
C ASP A 441 16.86 -22.93 -7.86
N LEU A 442 17.76 -22.81 -6.89
CA LEU A 442 19.20 -22.64 -7.13
C LEU A 442 19.81 -23.83 -7.87
N GLU A 443 19.48 -25.06 -7.49
CA GLU A 443 19.97 -26.28 -8.16
C GLU A 443 19.51 -26.35 -9.62
N ALA A 444 18.26 -25.99 -9.88
CA ALA A 444 17.73 -25.94 -11.23
C ALA A 444 18.40 -24.84 -12.06
N ARG A 445 18.65 -23.65 -11.49
CA ARG A 445 19.39 -22.56 -12.16
C ARG A 445 20.83 -22.96 -12.46
N LEU A 446 21.52 -23.62 -11.53
CA LEU A 446 22.87 -24.17 -11.75
C LEU A 446 22.86 -25.25 -12.85
N ALA A 447 21.85 -26.12 -12.87
CA ALA A 447 21.71 -27.11 -13.93
C ALA A 447 21.47 -26.48 -15.31
N LEU A 448 20.70 -25.39 -15.40
CA LEU A 448 20.55 -24.63 -16.65
C LEU A 448 21.88 -24.00 -17.08
N HIS A 449 22.65 -23.45 -16.14
CA HIS A 449 23.97 -22.91 -16.42
C HIS A 449 24.93 -23.98 -16.96
N ASP A 450 24.87 -25.19 -16.41
CA ASP A 450 25.68 -26.34 -16.85
C ASP A 450 25.22 -26.95 -18.19
N GLY A 451 24.20 -26.38 -18.85
CA GLY A 451 23.63 -26.92 -20.09
C GLY A 451 22.88 -28.24 -19.88
N LYS A 452 22.32 -28.47 -18.68
CA LYS A 452 21.57 -29.69 -18.29
C LYS A 452 20.08 -29.38 -18.05
N PRO A 453 19.33 -28.92 -19.06
CA PRO A 453 17.94 -28.47 -18.86
C PRO A 453 16.97 -29.61 -18.50
N GLN A 454 17.27 -30.87 -18.81
CA GLN A 454 16.48 -32.03 -18.36
C GLN A 454 16.52 -32.19 -16.83
N VAL A 455 17.68 -31.89 -16.23
CA VAL A 455 17.86 -31.92 -14.78
C VAL A 455 17.07 -30.79 -14.15
N ALA A 456 17.22 -29.57 -14.68
CA ALA A 456 16.46 -28.41 -14.22
C ALA A 456 14.94 -28.62 -14.31
N GLN A 457 14.44 -29.20 -15.42
CA GLN A 457 13.02 -29.50 -15.59
C GLN A 457 12.49 -30.42 -14.48
N ARG A 458 13.21 -31.49 -14.14
CA ARG A 458 12.82 -32.42 -13.07
C ARG A 458 12.80 -31.73 -11.71
N ILE A 459 13.81 -30.92 -11.42
CA ILE A 459 13.92 -30.19 -10.15
C ILE A 459 12.77 -29.17 -10.02
N TYR A 460 12.43 -28.43 -11.08
CA TYR A 460 11.28 -27.51 -11.03
C TYR A 460 9.93 -28.24 -10.95
N ALA A 461 9.81 -29.46 -11.48
CA ALA A 461 8.62 -30.28 -11.27
C ALA A 461 8.49 -30.70 -9.79
N GLU A 462 9.58 -31.17 -9.18
CA GLU A 462 9.63 -31.47 -7.74
C GLU A 462 9.30 -30.22 -6.89
N MET A 463 9.88 -29.07 -7.25
CA MET A 463 9.58 -27.80 -6.58
C MET A 463 8.10 -27.43 -6.71
N ALA A 464 7.47 -27.65 -7.87
CA ALA A 464 6.06 -27.37 -8.08
C ALA A 464 5.14 -28.27 -7.22
N ASP A 465 5.49 -29.54 -7.05
CA ASP A 465 4.75 -30.49 -6.20
C ASP A 465 4.82 -30.11 -4.72
N LEU A 466 5.92 -29.49 -4.30
CA LEU A 466 6.14 -29.00 -2.93
C LEU A 466 5.63 -27.57 -2.71
N ALA A 467 5.45 -26.78 -3.78
CA ALA A 467 5.12 -25.37 -3.69
C ALA A 467 3.63 -25.18 -3.36
N PHE A 468 3.36 -24.83 -2.10
CA PHE A 468 2.05 -24.37 -1.63
C PHE A 468 1.96 -22.84 -1.54
N LEU A 469 3.10 -22.15 -1.45
CA LEU A 469 3.18 -20.68 -1.43
C LEU A 469 2.96 -20.11 -2.84
N PRO A 470 2.17 -19.02 -3.00
CA PRO A 470 1.93 -18.38 -4.30
C PRO A 470 3.23 -18.08 -5.07
N GLU A 471 4.19 -17.42 -4.42
CA GLU A 471 5.51 -17.10 -4.97
C GLU A 471 6.26 -18.33 -5.49
N ALA A 472 6.30 -19.40 -4.70
CA ALA A 472 7.04 -20.61 -5.05
C ALA A 472 6.38 -21.35 -6.22
N ARG A 473 5.04 -21.36 -6.28
CA ARG A 473 4.29 -21.96 -7.41
C ARG A 473 4.57 -21.22 -8.70
N TRP A 474 4.54 -19.89 -8.65
CA TRP A 474 4.85 -19.06 -9.80
C TRP A 474 6.30 -19.25 -10.26
N SER A 475 7.26 -19.20 -9.33
CA SER A 475 8.69 -19.35 -9.62
C SER A 475 9.03 -20.73 -10.20
N ALA A 476 8.49 -21.82 -9.63
CA ALA A 476 8.66 -23.17 -10.17
C ALA A 476 8.10 -23.28 -11.60
N THR A 477 6.95 -22.65 -11.87
CA THR A 477 6.30 -22.68 -13.18
C THR A 477 7.11 -21.93 -14.23
N VAL A 478 7.64 -20.74 -13.90
CA VAL A 478 8.53 -19.97 -14.79
C VAL A 478 9.85 -20.70 -15.01
N GLY A 479 10.43 -21.28 -13.96
CA GLY A 479 11.63 -22.11 -14.05
C GLY A 479 11.45 -23.30 -14.99
N ARG A 480 10.33 -24.02 -14.85
CA ARG A 480 9.95 -25.13 -15.74
C ARG A 480 9.81 -24.66 -17.19
N ALA A 481 9.18 -23.50 -17.42
CA ALA A 481 9.05 -22.92 -18.76
C ALA A 481 10.42 -22.65 -19.40
N ARG A 482 11.36 -22.06 -18.66
CA ARG A 482 12.74 -21.82 -19.12
C ARG A 482 13.50 -23.12 -19.40
N ALA A 483 13.32 -24.15 -18.57
CA ALA A 483 13.93 -25.46 -18.80
C ALA A 483 13.38 -26.15 -20.05
N LEU A 484 12.06 -26.10 -20.27
CA LEU A 484 11.40 -26.60 -21.48
C LEU A 484 11.87 -25.87 -22.74
N GLU A 485 12.04 -24.55 -22.64
CA GLU A 485 12.57 -23.75 -23.74
C GLU A 485 14.01 -24.15 -24.09
N ALA A 486 14.87 -24.32 -23.08
CA ALA A 486 16.25 -24.78 -23.26
C ALA A 486 16.33 -26.22 -23.82
N LEU A 487 15.29 -27.03 -23.65
CA LEU A 487 15.15 -28.36 -24.27
C LEU A 487 14.67 -28.30 -25.73
N GLY A 488 14.32 -27.12 -26.25
CA GLY A 488 13.67 -26.97 -27.55
C GLY A 488 12.20 -27.39 -27.57
N ARG A 489 11.58 -27.69 -26.41
CA ARG A 489 10.16 -28.04 -26.27
C ARG A 489 9.31 -26.77 -26.20
N LEU A 490 9.32 -26.00 -27.28
CA LEU A 490 8.80 -24.63 -27.31
C LEU A 490 7.28 -24.53 -27.03
N GLU A 491 6.49 -25.49 -27.50
CA GLU A 491 5.04 -25.54 -27.24
C GLU A 491 4.73 -25.79 -25.76
N ASP A 492 5.44 -26.73 -25.13
CA ASP A 492 5.29 -27.00 -23.70
C ASP A 492 5.76 -25.81 -22.86
N ALA A 493 6.84 -25.15 -23.28
CA ALA A 493 7.32 -23.93 -22.65
C ALA A 493 6.27 -22.80 -22.71
N ALA A 494 5.61 -22.64 -23.86
CA ALA A 494 4.52 -21.68 -24.02
C ALA A 494 3.33 -22.01 -23.10
N GLY A 495 2.98 -23.30 -22.95
CA GLY A 495 1.96 -23.75 -22.00
C GLY A 495 2.32 -23.45 -20.54
N ALA A 496 3.58 -23.68 -20.14
CA ALA A 496 4.05 -23.37 -18.79
C ALA A 496 4.07 -21.86 -18.51
N PHE A 497 4.48 -21.02 -19.46
CA PHE A 497 4.38 -19.57 -19.32
C PHE A 497 2.92 -19.09 -19.22
N ALA A 498 2.01 -19.67 -20.01
CA ALA A 498 0.59 -19.35 -19.91
C ALA A 498 0.02 -19.67 -18.51
N GLU A 499 0.46 -20.78 -17.91
CA GLU A 499 0.13 -21.13 -16.53
C GLU A 499 0.67 -20.10 -15.54
N ALA A 500 1.91 -19.64 -15.70
CA ALA A 500 2.50 -18.60 -14.86
C ALA A 500 1.72 -17.27 -14.92
N GLU A 501 1.21 -16.90 -16.11
CA GLU A 501 0.35 -15.72 -16.28
C GLU A 501 -1.00 -15.86 -15.55
N ARG A 502 -1.56 -17.08 -15.44
CA ARG A 502 -2.78 -17.33 -14.64
C ARG A 502 -2.51 -17.23 -13.14
N LEU A 503 -1.42 -17.84 -12.67
CA LEU A 503 -1.01 -17.73 -11.26
C LEU A 503 -0.78 -16.27 -10.85
N LEU A 504 -0.24 -15.46 -11.75
CA LEU A 504 -0.03 -14.04 -11.52
C LEU A 504 -1.36 -13.25 -11.39
N ASP A 505 -2.39 -13.63 -12.15
CA ASP A 505 -3.74 -13.06 -12.04
C ASP A 505 -4.45 -13.48 -10.73
N GLU A 506 -4.07 -14.61 -10.13
CA GLU A 506 -4.55 -15.03 -8.81
C GLU A 506 -3.80 -14.29 -7.68
N GLU A 507 -2.47 -14.19 -7.79
CA GLU A 507 -1.61 -13.59 -6.76
C GLU A 507 -1.87 -12.08 -6.57
N ILE A 508 -2.17 -11.36 -7.65
CA ILE A 508 -2.46 -9.92 -7.58
C ILE A 508 -3.68 -9.57 -6.71
N LEU A 509 -4.59 -10.53 -6.50
CA LEU A 509 -5.79 -10.36 -5.67
C LEU A 509 -5.48 -10.44 -4.16
N LEU A 510 -4.29 -10.93 -3.80
CA LEU A 510 -3.76 -10.98 -2.43
C LEU A 510 -3.07 -9.66 -2.01
N LEU A 511 -3.05 -8.67 -2.91
CA LEU A 511 -2.45 -7.36 -2.68
C LEU A 511 -3.50 -6.29 -2.41
N PRO A 512 -3.16 -5.26 -1.62
CA PRO A 512 -4.01 -4.09 -1.42
C PRO A 512 -4.50 -3.48 -2.73
N ALA A 513 -5.75 -3.05 -2.79
CA ALA A 513 -6.34 -2.33 -3.92
C ALA A 513 -5.86 -0.87 -3.97
N SER A 514 -4.54 -0.70 -4.16
CA SER A 514 -3.80 0.55 -4.12
C SER A 514 -2.55 0.46 -5.03
N ASP A 515 -1.57 1.34 -4.84
CA ASP A 515 -0.31 1.39 -5.61
C ASP A 515 0.40 0.00 -5.67
N GLU A 516 0.30 -0.80 -4.61
CA GLU A 516 0.95 -2.10 -4.42
C GLU A 516 0.71 -3.08 -5.57
N ARG A 517 -0.49 -3.14 -6.15
CA ARG A 517 -0.80 -4.03 -7.27
C ARG A 517 0.07 -3.74 -8.49
N GLN A 518 0.30 -2.48 -8.79
CA GLN A 518 1.12 -2.09 -9.94
C GLN A 518 2.60 -2.36 -9.71
N LEU A 519 3.04 -1.99 -8.52
CA LEU A 519 4.43 -2.03 -8.11
C LEU A 519 4.93 -3.47 -8.04
N PHE A 520 4.07 -4.39 -7.59
CA PHE A 520 4.30 -5.83 -7.60
C PHE A 520 4.55 -6.38 -9.02
N LEU A 521 3.73 -6.01 -9.99
CA LEU A 521 3.84 -6.52 -11.37
C LEU A 521 5.16 -6.16 -12.06
N ARG A 522 5.84 -5.09 -11.64
CA ARG A 522 7.12 -4.68 -12.24
C ARG A 522 8.18 -5.78 -12.16
N ARG A 523 8.14 -6.59 -11.11
CA ARG A 523 9.09 -7.68 -10.88
C ARG A 523 8.79 -8.90 -11.74
N ARG A 524 7.51 -9.11 -12.04
CA ARG A 524 7.00 -10.28 -12.76
C ARG A 524 7.04 -10.10 -14.28
N GLU A 525 7.18 -8.86 -14.73
CA GLU A 525 7.19 -8.47 -16.14
C GLU A 525 8.24 -9.22 -16.98
N LEU A 526 9.39 -9.56 -16.40
CA LEU A 526 10.46 -10.28 -17.11
C LEU A 526 10.00 -11.65 -17.64
N ALA A 527 9.15 -12.36 -16.89
CA ALA A 527 8.60 -13.63 -17.35
C ALA A 527 7.59 -13.42 -18.49
N THR A 528 6.71 -12.42 -18.37
CA THR A 528 5.77 -12.03 -19.44
C THR A 528 6.50 -11.67 -20.73
N ARG A 529 7.60 -10.90 -20.63
CA ARG A 529 8.44 -10.53 -21.80
C ARG A 529 9.06 -11.76 -22.47
N ALA A 530 9.58 -12.71 -21.69
CA ALA A 530 10.12 -13.96 -22.21
C ALA A 530 9.04 -14.79 -22.92
N TYR A 531 7.83 -14.84 -22.35
CA TYR A 531 6.70 -15.52 -22.97
C TYR A 531 6.31 -14.89 -24.32
N LEU A 532 6.22 -13.56 -24.38
CA LEU A 532 5.96 -12.83 -25.63
C LEU A 532 7.03 -13.14 -26.69
N ASP A 533 8.30 -13.14 -26.30
CA ASP A 533 9.40 -13.48 -27.20
C ASP A 533 9.33 -14.90 -27.75
N LEU A 534 8.91 -15.86 -26.93
CA LEU A 534 8.68 -17.24 -27.34
C LEU A 534 7.52 -17.36 -28.34
N LEU A 535 6.36 -16.75 -28.05
CA LEU A 535 5.20 -16.79 -28.94
C LEU A 535 5.49 -16.18 -30.31
N LEU A 536 6.24 -15.08 -30.35
CA LEU A 536 6.65 -14.44 -31.60
C LEU A 536 7.62 -15.33 -32.41
N ARG A 537 8.53 -16.08 -31.77
CA ARG A 537 9.39 -17.06 -32.48
C ARG A 537 8.60 -18.24 -33.02
N LEU A 538 7.49 -18.59 -32.38
CA LEU A 538 6.56 -19.62 -32.83
C LEU A 538 5.60 -19.14 -33.95
N GLY A 539 5.65 -17.87 -34.36
CA GLY A 539 4.69 -17.31 -35.34
C GLY A 539 3.26 -17.25 -34.82
N ARG A 540 3.08 -17.02 -33.51
CA ARG A 540 1.77 -16.96 -32.82
C ARG A 540 1.41 -15.53 -32.43
N GLU A 541 1.39 -14.61 -33.41
CA GLU A 541 1.20 -13.17 -33.19
C GLU A 541 -0.13 -12.85 -32.48
N ARG A 542 -1.19 -13.59 -32.80
CA ARG A 542 -2.50 -13.38 -32.18
C ARG A 542 -2.48 -13.66 -30.68
N GLU A 543 -1.76 -14.69 -30.26
CA GLU A 543 -1.60 -15.04 -28.85
C GLU A 543 -0.63 -14.10 -28.16
N ALA A 544 0.47 -13.73 -28.81
CA ALA A 544 1.40 -12.73 -28.29
C ALA A 544 0.68 -11.39 -28.05
N LEU A 545 -0.16 -10.94 -28.97
CA LEU A 545 -1.00 -9.75 -28.77
C LEU A 545 -1.96 -9.93 -27.58
N ALA A 546 -2.60 -11.10 -27.43
CA ALA A 546 -3.50 -11.35 -26.31
C ALA A 546 -2.77 -11.27 -24.95
N VAL A 547 -1.57 -11.82 -24.86
CA VAL A 547 -0.70 -11.74 -23.67
C VAL A 547 -0.31 -10.29 -23.38
N ALA A 548 0.14 -9.54 -24.40
CA ALA A 548 0.53 -8.14 -24.23
C ALA A 548 -0.66 -7.27 -23.75
N ARG A 549 -1.86 -7.50 -24.31
CA ARG A 549 -3.10 -6.82 -23.90
C ARG A 549 -3.51 -7.16 -22.47
N ARG A 550 -3.43 -8.43 -22.08
CA ARG A 550 -3.72 -8.90 -20.71
C ARG A 550 -2.73 -8.31 -19.70
N ALA A 551 -1.43 -8.39 -19.98
CA ALA A 551 -0.39 -7.86 -19.12
C ALA A 551 -0.54 -6.35 -18.88
N ARG A 552 -0.90 -5.61 -19.94
CA ARG A 552 -1.15 -4.17 -19.87
C ARG A 552 -2.37 -3.85 -19.00
N SER A 553 -3.52 -4.50 -19.22
CA SER A 553 -4.79 -4.18 -18.55
C SER A 553 -4.99 -4.87 -17.18
N ARG A 554 -4.03 -5.69 -16.73
CA ARG A 554 -4.15 -6.56 -15.55
C ARG A 554 -4.64 -5.83 -14.30
N VAL A 555 -4.04 -4.70 -13.93
CA VAL A 555 -4.45 -3.99 -12.70
C VAL A 555 -5.83 -3.38 -12.84
N LEU A 556 -6.13 -2.69 -13.96
CA LEU A 556 -7.44 -2.09 -14.19
C LEU A 556 -8.58 -3.12 -14.19
N ARG A 557 -8.35 -4.33 -14.71
CA ARG A 557 -9.33 -5.43 -14.66
C ARG A 557 -9.70 -5.84 -13.24
N THR A 558 -8.75 -5.79 -12.31
CA THR A 558 -9.02 -6.06 -10.88
C THR A 558 -9.79 -4.95 -10.18
N LEU A 559 -9.96 -3.80 -10.83
CA LEU A 559 -10.64 -2.62 -10.29
C LEU A 559 -12.01 -2.39 -10.92
N GLN A 560 -12.28 -3.05 -12.06
CA GLN A 560 -13.58 -3.04 -12.71
C GLN A 560 -14.62 -3.72 -11.81
N ARG A 561 -15.59 -2.92 -11.36
CA ARG A 561 -16.58 -3.33 -10.36
C ARG A 561 -17.84 -3.93 -10.97
N ASP A 562 -18.37 -3.30 -12.01
CA ASP A 562 -19.76 -3.49 -12.48
C ASP A 562 -20.14 -4.97 -12.70
N GLU A 563 -19.27 -5.75 -13.34
CA GLU A 563 -19.51 -7.17 -13.58
C GLU A 563 -19.39 -8.01 -12.30
N ARG A 564 -18.43 -7.70 -11.43
CA ARG A 564 -18.13 -8.51 -10.24
C ARG A 564 -19.15 -8.31 -9.14
N GLN A 565 -19.63 -7.06 -8.97
CA GLN A 565 -20.67 -6.74 -8.01
C GLN A 565 -22.00 -7.47 -8.35
N ALA A 566 -22.32 -7.62 -9.64
CA ALA A 566 -23.53 -8.30 -10.08
C ALA A 566 -23.60 -9.78 -9.67
N HIS A 567 -22.45 -10.39 -9.28
CA HIS A 567 -22.35 -11.78 -8.86
C HIS A 567 -22.17 -11.96 -7.35
N LEU A 568 -22.22 -10.90 -6.54
CA LEU A 568 -22.07 -10.99 -5.08
C LEU A 568 -23.27 -11.66 -4.42
N ALA A 569 -23.01 -12.46 -3.37
CA ALA A 569 -24.07 -12.97 -2.51
C ALA A 569 -24.70 -11.83 -1.68
N PRO A 570 -25.96 -11.95 -1.22
CA PRO A 570 -26.63 -10.89 -0.46
C PRO A 570 -25.87 -10.39 0.78
N ALA A 571 -25.17 -11.29 1.50
CA ALA A 571 -24.36 -10.91 2.66
C ALA A 571 -23.09 -10.14 2.27
N GLU A 572 -22.47 -10.48 1.15
CA GLU A 572 -21.30 -9.78 0.60
C GLU A 572 -21.69 -8.40 0.08
N GLN A 573 -22.83 -8.31 -0.60
CA GLN A 573 -23.41 -7.04 -1.05
C GLN A 573 -23.69 -6.11 0.14
N ALA A 574 -24.33 -6.60 1.21
CA ALA A 574 -24.58 -5.81 2.41
C ALA A 574 -23.27 -5.31 3.07
N ARG A 575 -22.24 -6.16 3.11
CA ARG A 575 -20.93 -5.78 3.66
C ARG A 575 -20.21 -4.75 2.78
N TRP A 576 -20.30 -4.89 1.45
CA TRP A 576 -19.82 -3.90 0.50
C TRP A 576 -20.49 -2.54 0.75
N ASP A 577 -21.82 -2.52 0.83
CA ASP A 577 -22.59 -1.28 1.05
C ASP A 577 -22.22 -0.62 2.39
N GLU A 578 -21.99 -1.40 3.45
CA GLU A 578 -21.51 -0.89 4.75
C GLU A 578 -20.13 -0.22 4.63
N LEU A 579 -19.17 -0.88 3.97
CA LEU A 579 -17.80 -0.36 3.83
C LEU A 579 -17.77 0.92 2.99
N ILE A 580 -18.53 0.96 1.89
CA ILE A 580 -18.66 2.16 1.04
C ILE A 580 -19.35 3.30 1.80
N ALA A 581 -20.37 3.02 2.60
CA ALA A 581 -21.02 4.04 3.43
C ALA A 581 -20.06 4.62 4.48
N ARG A 582 -19.24 3.77 5.11
CA ARG A 582 -18.19 4.19 6.06
C ARG A 582 -17.08 5.00 5.38
N TYR A 583 -16.66 4.59 4.19
CA TYR A 583 -15.71 5.34 3.36
C TYR A 583 -16.24 6.75 3.08
N ALA A 584 -17.49 6.85 2.59
CA ALA A 584 -18.11 8.12 2.28
C ALA A 584 -18.29 9.03 3.52
N ALA A 585 -18.61 8.45 4.68
CA ALA A 585 -18.69 9.20 5.94
C ALA A 585 -17.33 9.75 6.38
N LEU A 586 -16.29 8.91 6.38
CA LEU A 586 -14.95 9.33 6.76
C LEU A 586 -14.37 10.37 5.79
N ARG A 587 -14.71 10.26 4.51
CA ARG A 587 -14.36 11.26 3.50
C ARG A 587 -14.93 12.64 3.82
N ARG A 588 -16.23 12.70 4.14
CA ARG A 588 -16.90 13.96 4.54
C ARG A 588 -16.28 14.54 5.81
N ASP A 589 -15.89 13.69 6.76
CA ASP A 589 -15.18 14.14 7.98
C ASP A 589 -13.81 14.75 7.67
N LEU A 590 -13.05 14.15 6.75
CA LEU A 590 -11.76 14.66 6.30
C LEU A 590 -11.87 16.01 5.60
N GLU A 591 -12.92 16.20 4.79
CA GLU A 591 -13.21 17.46 4.10
C GLU A 591 -13.57 18.54 5.13
N ARG A 592 -14.50 18.25 6.06
CA ARG A 592 -14.85 19.18 7.16
C ARG A 592 -13.66 19.56 8.04
N ASP A 593 -12.76 18.62 8.34
CA ASP A 593 -11.55 18.90 9.13
C ASP A 593 -10.56 19.83 8.40
N ALA A 594 -10.59 19.86 7.06
CA ALA A 594 -9.73 20.72 6.27
C ALA A 594 -10.27 22.16 6.17
N GLU A 595 -11.58 22.36 6.35
CA GLU A 595 -12.22 23.68 6.30
C GLU A 595 -11.65 24.63 7.37
N GLY A 596 -11.16 25.79 6.94
CA GLY A 596 -10.64 26.83 7.84
C GLY A 596 -9.31 26.50 8.54
N GLU A 597 -8.65 25.38 8.22
CA GLU A 597 -7.40 24.93 8.84
C GLU A 597 -6.25 25.96 8.70
N TRP A 598 -6.22 26.70 7.59
CA TRP A 598 -5.25 27.77 7.36
C TRP A 598 -5.31 28.89 8.41
N ARG A 599 -6.47 29.06 9.09
CA ARG A 599 -6.70 30.04 10.16
C ARG A 599 -6.14 29.58 11.51
N LEU A 600 -5.77 28.32 11.66
CA LEU A 600 -5.25 27.78 12.92
C LEU A 600 -3.78 28.18 13.15
N PRO A 601 -3.33 28.37 14.40
CA PRO A 601 -1.90 28.53 14.74
C PRO A 601 -1.04 27.36 14.27
N ARG A 602 0.26 27.59 14.01
CA ARG A 602 1.20 26.60 13.43
C ARG A 602 1.17 25.23 14.12
N GLU A 603 1.16 25.21 15.44
CA GLU A 603 1.14 23.96 16.22
C GLU A 603 -0.17 23.18 16.03
N ARG A 604 -1.31 23.89 16.05
CA ARG A 604 -2.63 23.28 15.79
C ARG A 604 -2.76 22.76 14.35
N ARG A 605 -2.15 23.45 13.36
CA ARG A 605 -2.06 22.96 11.98
C ARG A 605 -1.24 21.68 11.87
N ARG A 606 -0.12 21.56 12.60
CA ARG A 606 0.68 20.32 12.63
C ARG A 606 -0.13 19.14 13.18
N GLN A 607 -0.84 19.34 14.29
CA GLN A 607 -1.71 18.32 14.88
C GLN A 607 -2.89 17.95 13.99
N SER A 608 -3.48 18.93 13.31
CA SER A 608 -4.56 18.71 12.35
C SER A 608 -4.08 17.90 11.13
N ARG A 609 -2.93 18.25 10.54
CA ARG A 609 -2.31 17.46 9.47
C ARG A 609 -2.04 16.01 9.87
N ALA A 610 -1.52 15.78 11.08
CA ALA A 610 -1.27 14.43 11.59
C ALA A 610 -2.59 13.61 11.73
N ARG A 611 -3.64 14.23 12.26
CA ARG A 611 -4.98 13.61 12.34
C ARG A 611 -5.56 13.27 10.95
N ARG A 612 -5.42 14.17 9.98
CA ARG A 612 -5.87 13.92 8.60
C ARG A 612 -5.07 12.82 7.92
N ALA A 613 -3.77 12.72 8.18
CA ALA A 613 -2.94 11.62 7.67
C ALA A 613 -3.44 10.27 8.20
N ALA A 614 -3.73 10.17 9.49
CA ALA A 614 -4.28 8.94 10.08
C ALA A 614 -5.68 8.59 9.51
N LYS A 615 -6.57 9.58 9.36
CA LYS A 615 -7.88 9.38 8.73
C LYS A 615 -7.76 8.96 7.25
N ARG A 616 -6.80 9.51 6.49
CA ARG A 616 -6.54 9.10 5.09
C ARG A 616 -6.11 7.64 5.01
N GLN A 617 -5.21 7.22 5.87
CA GLN A 617 -4.79 5.82 5.93
C GLN A 617 -5.97 4.88 6.26
N GLN A 618 -6.89 5.31 7.13
CA GLN A 618 -8.12 4.55 7.38
C GLN A 618 -9.06 4.52 6.16
N LEU A 619 -9.10 5.60 5.37
CA LEU A 619 -9.88 5.67 4.13
C LEU A 619 -9.35 4.65 3.10
N ASP A 620 -8.03 4.56 2.93
CA ASP A 620 -7.40 3.62 2.00
C ASP A 620 -7.70 2.16 2.37
N ARG A 621 -7.71 1.85 3.68
CA ARG A 621 -8.08 0.51 4.18
C ARG A 621 -9.54 0.16 3.94
N LEU A 622 -10.45 1.12 4.13
CA LEU A 622 -11.87 0.88 3.85
C LEU A 622 -12.09 0.56 2.36
N LEU A 623 -11.33 1.23 1.49
CA LEU A 623 -11.37 0.95 0.05
C LEU A 623 -10.80 -0.44 -0.27
N ASP A 624 -9.66 -0.78 0.30
CA ASP A 624 -9.07 -2.11 0.12
C ASP A 624 -9.97 -3.24 0.65
N ASP A 625 -10.53 -3.08 1.85
CA ASP A 625 -11.47 -4.03 2.44
C ASP A 625 -12.72 -4.21 1.56
N ALA A 626 -13.21 -3.13 0.94
CA ALA A 626 -14.34 -3.20 0.01
C ALA A 626 -13.96 -4.00 -1.24
N TYR A 627 -12.84 -3.65 -1.88
CA TYR A 627 -12.36 -4.36 -3.08
C TYR A 627 -12.00 -5.83 -2.81
N HIS A 628 -11.57 -6.16 -1.59
CA HIS A 628 -11.32 -7.55 -1.21
C HIS A 628 -12.57 -8.44 -1.34
N ILE A 629 -13.76 -7.89 -1.10
CA ILE A 629 -15.03 -8.63 -1.31
C ILE A 629 -15.20 -9.01 -2.78
N LEU A 630 -14.77 -8.15 -3.71
CA LEU A 630 -14.83 -8.44 -5.15
C LEU A 630 -13.77 -9.46 -5.58
N ASP A 631 -12.64 -9.54 -4.85
CA ASP A 631 -11.45 -10.36 -5.16
C ASP A 631 -11.64 -11.86 -4.96
N HIS A 632 -12.81 -12.31 -4.56
CA HIS A 632 -13.14 -13.74 -4.49
C HIS A 632 -13.24 -14.41 -5.87
N GLN A 633 -13.41 -13.64 -6.94
CA GLN A 633 -13.42 -14.14 -8.32
C GLN A 633 -12.39 -13.40 -9.18
N PRO A 634 -11.61 -14.12 -10.01
CA PRO A 634 -10.70 -13.49 -10.96
C PRO A 634 -11.50 -12.70 -12.02
N PRO A 635 -10.93 -11.61 -12.56
CA PRO A 635 -11.61 -10.81 -13.57
C PRO A 635 -11.90 -11.64 -14.85
N ALA A 636 -12.94 -11.25 -15.58
CA ALA A 636 -13.37 -11.95 -16.80
C ALA A 636 -12.22 -12.11 -17.81
N ALA A 637 -12.15 -13.31 -18.40
CA ALA A 637 -11.14 -13.66 -19.38
C ALA A 637 -11.44 -13.02 -20.74
N GLY A 638 -10.47 -12.30 -21.29
CA GLY A 638 -10.51 -11.83 -22.67
C GLY A 638 -10.43 -10.31 -22.81
N ALA A 639 -9.72 -9.87 -23.83
CA ALA A 639 -9.64 -8.47 -24.21
C ALA A 639 -10.84 -8.07 -25.09
N PRO A 640 -11.26 -6.78 -25.09
CA PRO A 640 -12.37 -6.33 -25.92
C PRO A 640 -12.18 -6.74 -27.40
N PRO A 641 -13.24 -7.14 -28.09
CA PRO A 641 -13.13 -7.50 -29.50
C PRO A 641 -12.77 -6.28 -30.37
N LEU A 642 -12.32 -6.56 -31.58
CA LEU A 642 -12.10 -5.56 -32.62
C LEU A 642 -13.45 -4.99 -33.09
N ARG A 643 -13.55 -3.67 -33.25
CA ARG A 643 -14.73 -3.03 -33.87
C ARG A 643 -14.63 -3.12 -35.41
N LYS A 644 -15.77 -3.10 -36.10
CA LYS A 644 -15.79 -3.15 -37.58
C LYS A 644 -14.97 -1.99 -38.17
N GLY A 645 -14.05 -2.30 -39.09
CA GLY A 645 -13.16 -1.32 -39.72
C GLY A 645 -12.13 -0.67 -38.77
N GLU A 646 -11.90 -1.23 -37.59
CA GLU A 646 -10.86 -0.78 -36.65
C GLU A 646 -9.52 -1.44 -36.93
N VAL A 647 -8.43 -0.71 -36.68
CA VAL A 647 -7.11 -1.29 -36.42
C VAL A 647 -6.68 -0.99 -34.99
N ILE A 648 -6.18 -2.01 -34.29
CA ILE A 648 -5.56 -1.88 -32.97
C ILE A 648 -4.05 -1.82 -33.17
N LEU A 649 -3.42 -0.76 -32.68
CA LEU A 649 -1.97 -0.63 -32.57
C LEU A 649 -1.54 -0.86 -31.12
N ALA A 650 -0.77 -1.90 -30.84
CA ALA A 650 -0.31 -2.22 -29.49
C ALA A 650 1.20 -2.32 -29.42
N PHE A 651 1.80 -1.82 -28.34
CA PHE A 651 3.25 -1.84 -28.16
C PHE A 651 3.60 -2.46 -26.83
N HIS A 652 4.66 -3.28 -26.78
CA HIS A 652 5.10 -3.91 -25.55
C HIS A 652 6.62 -4.14 -25.57
N PRO A 653 7.34 -3.94 -24.44
CA PRO A 653 8.74 -4.33 -24.35
C PRO A 653 8.91 -5.85 -24.45
N LEU A 654 10.04 -6.28 -24.96
CA LEU A 654 10.48 -7.67 -25.00
C LEU A 654 11.66 -7.87 -24.05
N THR A 655 12.20 -9.08 -23.95
CA THR A 655 13.45 -9.29 -23.19
C THR A 655 14.60 -8.50 -23.80
N ARG A 656 14.59 -8.34 -25.13
CA ARG A 656 15.49 -7.47 -25.90
C ARG A 656 14.66 -6.69 -26.92
N GLY A 657 14.71 -5.37 -26.82
CA GLY A 657 13.96 -4.47 -27.71
C GLY A 657 12.46 -4.41 -27.39
N TRP A 658 11.66 -4.16 -28.42
CA TRP A 658 10.21 -3.94 -28.34
C TRP A 658 9.50 -4.66 -29.47
N VAL A 659 8.20 -4.90 -29.30
CA VAL A 659 7.30 -5.32 -30.37
C VAL A 659 6.16 -4.31 -30.52
N GLY A 660 5.84 -3.98 -31.76
CA GLY A 660 4.58 -3.37 -32.15
C GLY A 660 3.68 -4.42 -32.80
N PHE A 661 2.38 -4.30 -32.59
CA PHE A 661 1.35 -5.12 -33.21
C PHE A 661 0.35 -4.22 -33.93
N ALA A 662 -0.13 -4.67 -35.09
CA ALA A 662 -1.32 -4.15 -35.74
C ALA A 662 -2.34 -5.28 -35.94
N ALA A 663 -3.53 -5.13 -35.36
CA ALA A 663 -4.61 -6.11 -35.51
C ALA A 663 -5.85 -5.49 -36.14
N ASP A 664 -6.36 -6.12 -37.19
CA ASP A 664 -7.58 -5.76 -37.89
C ASP A 664 -8.36 -7.03 -38.29
N GLU A 665 -9.40 -6.90 -39.11
CA GLU A 665 -10.24 -8.01 -39.58
C GLU A 665 -9.45 -9.04 -40.43
N GLN A 666 -8.29 -8.68 -40.97
CA GLN A 666 -7.42 -9.55 -41.77
C GLN A 666 -6.44 -10.36 -40.90
N GLY A 667 -6.37 -10.09 -39.59
CA GLY A 667 -5.51 -10.80 -38.63
C GLY A 667 -4.55 -9.87 -37.90
N VAL A 668 -3.44 -10.42 -37.40
CA VAL A 668 -2.45 -9.68 -36.60
C VAL A 668 -1.10 -9.66 -37.32
N ALA A 669 -0.52 -8.47 -37.49
CA ALA A 669 0.85 -8.27 -37.90
C ALA A 669 1.70 -7.81 -36.70
N SER A 670 2.98 -8.17 -36.68
CA SER A 670 3.92 -7.71 -35.65
C SER A 670 5.20 -7.16 -36.29
N HIS A 671 5.88 -6.25 -35.59
CA HIS A 671 7.18 -5.72 -35.97
C HIS A 671 8.06 -5.59 -34.73
N ARG A 672 9.30 -6.07 -34.81
CA ARG A 672 10.29 -6.00 -33.72
C ARG A 672 11.17 -4.78 -33.90
N PHE A 673 11.23 -3.92 -32.89
CA PHE A 673 12.14 -2.80 -32.80
C PHE A 673 13.33 -3.19 -31.92
N ALA A 674 14.54 -3.16 -32.45
CA ALA A 674 15.75 -3.50 -31.68
C ALA A 674 15.94 -2.54 -30.48
N ARG A 675 15.61 -1.27 -30.68
CA ARG A 675 15.56 -0.22 -29.66
C ARG A 675 14.39 0.70 -29.97
N LEU A 676 13.66 1.11 -28.94
CA LEU A 676 12.57 2.07 -29.07
C LEU A 676 12.71 3.12 -27.97
N ASP A 677 13.20 4.29 -28.36
CA ASP A 677 13.19 5.50 -27.54
C ASP A 677 12.29 6.56 -28.18
N GLU A 678 12.21 7.74 -27.58
CA GLU A 678 11.32 8.80 -28.05
C GLU A 678 11.64 9.26 -29.48
N SER A 679 12.93 9.33 -29.85
CA SER A 679 13.32 9.72 -31.21
C SER A 679 12.85 8.70 -32.26
N VAL A 680 13.12 7.42 -32.02
CA VAL A 680 12.68 6.34 -32.93
C VAL A 680 11.15 6.27 -32.98
N ALA A 681 10.49 6.42 -31.82
CA ALA A 681 9.04 6.42 -31.76
C ALA A 681 8.42 7.56 -32.59
N ARG A 682 9.05 8.75 -32.61
CA ARG A 682 8.55 9.88 -33.39
C ARG A 682 8.75 9.73 -34.90
N ALA A 683 9.79 9.04 -35.32
CA ALA A 683 10.13 8.91 -36.74
C ALA A 683 9.54 7.66 -37.40
N GLU A 684 9.53 6.52 -36.70
CA GLU A 684 9.40 5.20 -37.34
C GLU A 684 8.28 4.33 -36.77
N LEU A 685 7.66 4.70 -35.64
CA LEU A 685 6.72 3.82 -34.92
C LEU A 685 5.55 3.30 -35.77
N LEU A 686 5.02 4.15 -36.66
CA LEU A 686 3.84 3.85 -37.48
C LEU A 686 4.18 3.21 -38.82
N ALA A 687 5.41 3.37 -39.32
CA ALA A 687 5.80 2.96 -40.66
C ALA A 687 5.56 1.46 -40.94
N PRO A 688 5.89 0.52 -40.02
CA PRO A 688 5.63 -0.91 -40.25
C PRO A 688 4.15 -1.28 -40.42
N PHE A 689 3.23 -0.41 -40.00
CA PHE A 689 1.80 -0.68 -39.97
C PHE A 689 1.01 0.19 -40.96
N ALA A 690 1.69 0.96 -41.82
CA ALA A 690 1.07 2.00 -42.63
C ALA A 690 -0.04 1.49 -43.55
N ALA A 691 0.15 0.31 -44.18
CA ALA A 691 -0.87 -0.27 -45.07
C ALA A 691 -2.17 -0.63 -44.33
N ARG A 692 -2.09 -1.05 -43.06
CA ARG A 692 -3.26 -1.37 -42.24
C ARG A 692 -3.93 -0.11 -41.71
N ILE A 693 -3.13 0.86 -41.27
CA ILE A 693 -3.62 2.18 -40.82
C ILE A 693 -4.39 2.88 -41.94
N ALA A 694 -3.84 2.91 -43.17
CA ALA A 694 -4.46 3.58 -44.31
C ALA A 694 -5.83 3.00 -44.74
N ARG A 695 -6.11 1.74 -44.37
CA ARG A 695 -7.39 1.06 -44.67
C ARG A 695 -8.40 1.18 -43.53
N ALA A 696 -7.97 1.64 -42.36
CA ALA A 696 -8.79 1.63 -41.16
C ALA A 696 -9.75 2.83 -41.15
N ALA A 697 -11.00 2.60 -40.74
CA ALA A 697 -11.96 3.66 -40.47
C ALA A 697 -11.73 4.33 -39.10
N ARG A 698 -10.99 3.66 -38.21
CA ARG A 698 -10.58 4.14 -36.89
C ARG A 698 -9.32 3.44 -36.40
N VAL A 699 -8.52 4.13 -35.60
CA VAL A 699 -7.32 3.59 -34.97
C VAL A 699 -7.52 3.57 -33.46
N ARG A 700 -7.28 2.42 -32.83
CA ARG A 700 -7.20 2.30 -31.37
C ARG A 700 -5.78 1.97 -30.96
N ILE A 701 -5.18 2.85 -30.18
CA ILE A 701 -3.79 2.74 -29.73
C ILE A 701 -3.77 2.22 -28.29
N LEU A 702 -2.90 1.24 -28.04
CA LEU A 702 -2.65 0.63 -26.75
C LEU A 702 -1.17 0.91 -26.37
N PRO A 703 -0.90 2.12 -25.82
CA PRO A 703 0.47 2.54 -25.50
C PRO A 703 1.00 1.83 -24.26
N TYR A 704 2.32 1.69 -24.18
CA TYR A 704 3.01 1.07 -23.03
C TYR A 704 4.19 1.91 -22.55
N GLY A 705 4.38 1.98 -21.24
CA GLY A 705 5.49 2.70 -20.61
C GLY A 705 5.59 4.16 -21.07
N PHE A 706 6.76 4.55 -21.56
CA PHE A 706 7.04 5.93 -21.98
C PHE A 706 6.19 6.38 -23.17
N LEU A 707 5.70 5.47 -24.02
CA LEU A 707 4.83 5.81 -25.16
C LEU A 707 3.51 6.46 -24.72
N ARG A 708 3.09 6.28 -23.46
CA ARG A 708 1.93 6.97 -22.89
C ARG A 708 2.15 8.49 -22.78
N ALA A 709 3.38 8.94 -22.68
CA ALA A 709 3.70 10.37 -22.64
C ALA A 709 3.68 11.02 -24.03
N LEU A 710 3.67 10.23 -25.11
CA LEU A 710 3.72 10.74 -26.49
C LEU A 710 2.32 10.93 -27.06
N ASP A 711 2.14 12.01 -27.81
CA ASP A 711 0.93 12.29 -28.58
C ASP A 711 0.94 11.44 -29.85
N LEU A 712 0.72 10.13 -29.69
CA LEU A 712 0.79 9.13 -30.77
C LEU A 712 -0.13 9.46 -31.96
N HIS A 713 -1.26 10.11 -31.71
CA HIS A 713 -2.17 10.60 -32.75
C HIS A 713 -1.59 11.77 -33.57
N ALA A 714 -0.61 12.49 -33.04
CA ALA A 714 0.08 13.59 -33.71
C ALA A 714 1.40 13.17 -34.38
N LEU A 715 1.74 11.87 -34.37
CA LEU A 715 2.93 11.39 -35.05
C LEU A 715 2.80 11.52 -36.58
N PRO A 716 3.90 11.79 -37.30
CA PRO A 716 3.92 11.82 -38.75
C PRO A 716 3.38 10.52 -39.36
N PHE A 717 2.53 10.65 -40.37
CA PHE A 717 1.94 9.55 -41.11
C PHE A 717 1.62 9.96 -42.56
N GLY A 718 2.33 9.39 -43.52
CA GLY A 718 2.28 9.84 -44.91
C GLY A 718 2.77 11.28 -45.02
N ASP A 719 2.02 12.12 -45.72
CA ASP A 719 2.31 13.56 -45.88
C ASP A 719 1.70 14.42 -44.74
N ASP A 720 1.10 13.78 -43.73
CA ASP A 720 0.38 14.46 -42.65
C ASP A 720 0.64 13.79 -41.28
N VAL A 721 -0.30 13.87 -40.32
CA VAL A 721 -0.26 13.20 -39.02
C VAL A 721 -1.26 12.04 -38.96
N LEU A 722 -1.06 11.09 -38.05
CA LEU A 722 -1.95 9.94 -37.88
C LEU A 722 -3.43 10.35 -37.71
N LEU A 723 -3.72 11.40 -36.94
CA LEU A 723 -5.07 11.90 -36.72
C LEU A 723 -5.77 12.38 -38.02
N ALA A 724 -5.02 12.76 -39.05
CA ALA A 724 -5.59 13.12 -40.35
C ALA A 724 -6.10 11.90 -41.14
N ALA A 725 -5.54 10.71 -40.89
CA ALA A 725 -5.97 9.47 -41.56
C ALA A 725 -7.31 8.93 -41.02
N GLY A 726 -7.67 9.25 -39.78
CA GLY A 726 -8.95 8.84 -39.20
C GLY A 726 -9.04 9.10 -37.69
N PRO A 727 -10.22 8.87 -37.06
CA PRO A 727 -10.38 9.00 -35.63
C PRO A 727 -9.43 8.07 -34.85
N VAL A 728 -8.70 8.64 -33.89
CA VAL A 728 -7.77 7.91 -33.01
C VAL A 728 -8.32 7.85 -31.59
N THR A 729 -8.25 6.68 -30.97
CA THR A 729 -8.66 6.44 -29.57
C THR A 729 -7.54 5.74 -28.80
N TYR A 730 -7.51 5.93 -27.48
CA TYR A 730 -6.56 5.27 -26.59
C TYR A 730 -7.32 4.23 -25.76
N GLY A 731 -7.05 2.95 -25.98
CA GLY A 731 -7.79 1.86 -25.33
C GLY A 731 -7.16 1.41 -24.01
N LEU A 732 -7.99 1.03 -23.04
CA LEU A 732 -7.59 0.47 -21.74
C LEU A 732 -7.78 -1.06 -21.63
N ASP A 733 -8.29 -1.69 -22.69
CA ASP A 733 -8.55 -3.14 -22.78
C ASP A 733 -9.38 -3.72 -21.62
N LEU A 734 -10.34 -2.95 -21.13
CA LEU A 734 -11.35 -3.37 -20.17
C LEU A 734 -12.57 -3.93 -20.91
N PRO A 735 -13.09 -5.13 -20.53
CA PRO A 735 -14.27 -5.70 -21.16
C PRO A 735 -15.45 -4.72 -21.13
N ALA A 736 -16.18 -4.65 -22.25
CA ALA A 736 -17.38 -3.85 -22.35
C ALA A 736 -18.47 -4.42 -21.41
N ARG A 737 -19.27 -3.52 -20.80
CA ARG A 737 -20.38 -3.93 -19.93
C ARG A 737 -21.26 -5.01 -20.58
N THR A 738 -21.57 -6.06 -19.82
CA THR A 738 -22.61 -7.05 -20.14
C THR A 738 -24.02 -6.49 -19.93
N GLN A 739 -24.19 -5.55 -19.00
CA GLN A 739 -25.42 -4.78 -18.89
C GLN A 739 -25.43 -3.62 -19.90
N PRO A 740 -26.43 -3.51 -20.77
CA PRO A 740 -26.58 -2.32 -21.58
C PRO A 740 -26.70 -1.12 -20.63
N ALA A 741 -25.76 -0.18 -20.70
CA ALA A 741 -26.08 1.19 -20.29
C ALA A 741 -27.36 1.57 -21.04
N PRO A 742 -28.32 2.28 -20.42
CA PRO A 742 -29.54 2.66 -21.11
C PRO A 742 -29.15 3.22 -22.47
N GLY A 743 -29.47 2.48 -23.53
CA GLY A 743 -29.13 2.81 -24.92
C GLY A 743 -29.93 4.01 -25.43
N GLY A 744 -30.43 4.83 -24.51
CA GLY A 744 -31.14 6.06 -24.76
C GLY A 744 -30.18 7.22 -25.02
N PRO A 745 -30.71 8.34 -25.55
CA PRO A 745 -29.96 9.58 -25.66
C PRO A 745 -29.45 10.03 -24.28
N LEU A 746 -28.30 10.72 -24.22
CA LEU A 746 -27.85 11.39 -23.00
C LEU A 746 -28.96 12.35 -22.54
N HIS A 747 -29.32 12.31 -21.26
CA HIS A 747 -30.41 13.13 -20.72
C HIS A 747 -29.88 14.27 -19.86
N ARG A 748 -28.87 14.00 -19.03
CA ARG A 748 -28.40 14.97 -18.04
C ARG A 748 -26.88 15.16 -18.07
N ALA A 749 -26.45 16.42 -18.08
CA ALA A 749 -25.07 16.83 -18.05
C ALA A 749 -24.75 17.67 -16.80
N LEU A 750 -23.62 17.37 -16.16
CA LEU A 750 -23.07 18.13 -15.05
C LEU A 750 -21.82 18.89 -15.53
N LEU A 751 -21.84 20.21 -15.38
CA LEU A 751 -20.71 21.10 -15.62
C LEU A 751 -20.16 21.57 -14.27
N VAL A 752 -18.90 21.22 -13.98
CA VAL A 752 -18.17 21.71 -12.80
C VAL A 752 -17.09 22.65 -13.30
N VAL A 753 -17.17 23.93 -12.92
CA VAL A 753 -16.46 25.00 -13.63
C VAL A 753 -15.76 25.92 -12.66
N ASP A 754 -14.47 26.16 -12.89
CA ASP A 754 -13.65 27.13 -12.15
C ASP A 754 -13.90 27.10 -10.63
N PRO A 755 -13.68 25.97 -9.94
CA PRO A 755 -14.07 25.84 -8.53
C PRO A 755 -13.32 26.83 -7.61
N ASN A 756 -12.09 27.18 -7.97
CA ASN A 756 -11.25 28.12 -7.21
C ASN A 756 -11.51 29.60 -7.57
N GLY A 757 -12.23 29.87 -8.66
CA GLY A 757 -12.51 31.21 -9.12
C GLY A 757 -11.34 31.91 -9.82
N ASP A 758 -10.29 31.16 -10.18
CA ASP A 758 -9.02 31.65 -10.74
C ASP A 758 -8.83 31.33 -12.24
N LEU A 759 -9.81 30.68 -12.89
CA LEU A 759 -9.80 30.29 -14.30
C LEU A 759 -10.93 30.97 -15.11
N PRO A 760 -10.81 32.26 -15.45
CA PRO A 760 -11.85 32.99 -16.19
C PRO A 760 -12.13 32.40 -17.59
N ALA A 761 -11.13 31.78 -18.23
CA ALA A 761 -11.28 31.10 -19.51
C ALA A 761 -12.14 29.83 -19.39
N ALA A 762 -12.03 29.07 -18.30
CA ALA A 762 -12.89 27.91 -18.03
C ALA A 762 -14.38 28.32 -17.93
N ARG A 763 -14.68 29.52 -17.44
CA ARG A 763 -16.06 30.05 -17.46
C ARG A 763 -16.55 30.37 -18.88
N ALA A 764 -15.66 30.83 -19.76
CA ALA A 764 -16.00 31.08 -21.16
C ALA A 764 -16.24 29.77 -21.92
N GLU A 765 -15.37 28.78 -21.71
CA GLU A 765 -15.55 27.40 -22.17
C GLU A 765 -16.91 26.83 -21.74
N ALA A 766 -17.20 26.87 -20.44
CA ALA A 766 -18.45 26.34 -19.90
C ALA A 766 -19.71 26.97 -20.50
N ARG A 767 -19.68 28.28 -20.83
CA ARG A 767 -20.80 28.94 -21.52
C ARG A 767 -21.01 28.37 -22.93
N ALA A 768 -19.94 28.10 -23.66
CA ALA A 768 -20.04 27.50 -25.00
C ALA A 768 -20.51 26.04 -24.92
N VAL A 769 -19.97 25.27 -23.97
CA VAL A 769 -20.36 23.87 -23.73
C VAL A 769 -21.82 23.78 -23.31
N ARG A 770 -22.26 24.59 -22.35
CA ARG A 770 -23.65 24.65 -21.89
C ARG A 770 -24.61 24.87 -23.05
N ARG A 771 -24.36 25.88 -23.90
CA ARG A 771 -25.20 26.17 -25.07
C ARG A 771 -25.29 24.97 -26.00
N ALA A 772 -24.15 24.36 -26.35
CA ALA A 772 -24.12 23.21 -27.25
C ALA A 772 -24.90 22.00 -26.69
N LEU A 773 -24.89 21.80 -25.36
CA LEU A 773 -25.61 20.72 -24.70
C LEU A 773 -27.12 21.00 -24.56
N GLU A 774 -27.50 22.24 -24.23
CA GLU A 774 -28.89 22.69 -24.20
C GLU A 774 -29.52 22.65 -25.61
N ASP A 775 -28.79 23.06 -26.65
CA ASP A 775 -29.20 22.95 -28.06
C ASP A 775 -29.36 21.49 -28.49
N ALA A 776 -28.55 20.59 -27.90
CA ALA A 776 -28.71 19.16 -28.04
C ALA A 776 -29.84 18.59 -27.16
N GLY A 777 -30.56 19.40 -26.39
CA GLY A 777 -31.71 19.00 -25.58
C GLY A 777 -31.38 18.19 -24.33
N LEU A 778 -30.20 18.41 -23.73
CA LEU A 778 -29.84 17.83 -22.43
C LEU A 778 -30.26 18.78 -21.29
N GLU A 779 -30.62 18.21 -20.15
CA GLU A 779 -30.71 18.95 -18.88
C GLU A 779 -29.29 19.25 -18.39
N VAL A 780 -28.95 20.53 -18.21
CA VAL A 780 -27.61 20.96 -17.81
C VAL A 780 -27.62 21.55 -16.40
N VAL A 781 -26.90 20.90 -15.48
CA VAL A 781 -26.61 21.41 -14.13
C VAL A 781 -25.22 22.04 -14.14
N VAL A 782 -25.10 23.29 -13.69
CA VAL A 782 -23.81 24.00 -13.61
C VAL A 782 -23.47 24.28 -12.15
N LEU A 783 -22.31 23.82 -11.70
CA LEU A 783 -21.72 24.18 -10.41
C LEU A 783 -20.46 25.00 -10.68
N ALA A 784 -20.43 26.26 -10.23
CA ALA A 784 -19.31 27.17 -10.49
C ALA A 784 -18.83 27.89 -9.23
N GLY A 785 -17.52 28.16 -9.14
CA GLY A 785 -16.93 28.81 -7.98
C GLY A 785 -17.28 28.09 -6.67
N LEU A 786 -17.80 28.81 -5.68
CA LEU A 786 -18.15 28.27 -4.36
C LEU A 786 -19.26 27.20 -4.38
N GLU A 787 -20.07 27.11 -5.45
CA GLU A 787 -21.08 26.06 -5.61
C GLU A 787 -20.47 24.73 -6.06
N ALA A 788 -19.25 24.76 -6.62
CA ALA A 788 -18.48 23.58 -7.03
C ALA A 788 -17.75 22.93 -5.84
N GLY A 789 -18.39 22.87 -4.67
CA GLY A 789 -17.87 22.24 -3.46
C GLY A 789 -17.99 20.72 -3.47
N GLY A 790 -17.29 20.05 -2.55
CA GLY A 790 -17.22 18.58 -2.50
C GLY A 790 -18.59 17.89 -2.41
N SER A 791 -19.47 18.43 -1.57
CA SER A 791 -20.81 17.89 -1.36
C SER A 791 -21.73 18.05 -2.58
N GLY A 792 -21.73 19.24 -3.20
CA GLY A 792 -22.54 19.56 -4.38
C GLY A 792 -22.14 18.71 -5.59
N VAL A 793 -20.84 18.62 -5.87
CA VAL A 793 -20.34 17.82 -7.00
C VAL A 793 -20.72 16.35 -6.84
N ARG A 794 -20.50 15.76 -5.66
CA ARG A 794 -20.81 14.34 -5.42
C ARG A 794 -22.31 14.03 -5.54
N ALA A 795 -23.17 14.94 -5.08
CA ALA A 795 -24.63 14.77 -5.17
C ALA A 795 -25.13 14.65 -6.61
N HIS A 796 -24.60 15.47 -7.52
CA HIS A 796 -25.00 15.45 -8.93
C HIS A 796 -24.25 14.43 -9.79
N LEU A 797 -23.03 14.04 -9.39
CA LEU A 797 -22.15 13.22 -10.23
C LEU A 797 -22.71 11.82 -10.52
N ALA A 798 -23.34 11.16 -9.53
CA ALA A 798 -23.91 9.83 -9.72
C ALA A 798 -25.15 9.82 -10.64
N GLU A 799 -25.82 10.97 -10.76
CA GLU A 799 -27.03 11.14 -11.56
C GLU A 799 -26.74 11.64 -12.98
N ALA A 800 -25.53 12.12 -13.27
CA ALA A 800 -25.15 12.68 -14.56
C ALA A 800 -24.78 11.60 -15.60
N ASP A 801 -25.21 11.75 -16.85
CA ASP A 801 -24.76 10.91 -17.96
C ASP A 801 -23.49 11.45 -18.62
N LEU A 802 -23.29 12.76 -18.55
CA LEU A 802 -22.12 13.47 -19.02
C LEU A 802 -21.55 14.35 -17.90
N LEU A 803 -20.26 14.20 -17.59
CA LEU A 803 -19.52 15.17 -16.78
C LEU A 803 -18.64 16.01 -17.71
N HIS A 804 -18.68 17.33 -17.54
CA HIS A 804 -17.65 18.23 -18.04
C HIS A 804 -17.04 18.98 -16.86
N PHE A 805 -15.79 18.66 -16.54
CA PHE A 805 -15.02 19.33 -15.51
C PHE A 805 -14.04 20.28 -16.16
N ALA A 806 -14.12 21.58 -15.83
CA ALA A 806 -13.19 22.62 -16.26
C ALA A 806 -12.55 23.27 -15.03
N GLY A 807 -11.32 22.85 -14.69
CA GLY A 807 -10.68 23.24 -13.44
C GLY A 807 -9.31 22.60 -13.23
N HIS A 808 -8.74 22.76 -12.02
CA HIS A 808 -7.44 22.19 -11.69
C HIS A 808 -7.50 20.69 -11.43
N GLY A 809 -6.60 19.94 -12.07
CA GLY A 809 -6.29 18.56 -11.73
C GLY A 809 -4.94 18.49 -11.04
N GLU A 810 -4.82 17.61 -10.05
CA GLU A 810 -3.58 17.32 -9.36
C GLU A 810 -3.21 15.86 -9.58
N ALA A 811 -2.05 15.60 -10.17
CA ALA A 811 -1.46 14.26 -10.17
C ALA A 811 -0.81 13.99 -8.81
N GLY A 812 -1.06 12.83 -8.22
CA GLY A 812 -0.54 12.48 -6.89
C GLY A 812 -0.36 10.98 -6.67
N GLY A 813 0.61 10.63 -5.83
CA GLY A 813 0.91 9.23 -5.45
C GLY A 813 1.78 8.50 -6.48
N SER A 814 2.46 7.44 -6.06
CA SER A 814 3.38 6.70 -6.94
C SER A 814 2.65 5.86 -8.00
N GLY A 815 1.39 5.51 -7.73
CA GLY A 815 0.48 4.82 -8.64
C GLY A 815 -0.71 5.63 -9.14
N GLY A 816 -0.80 6.93 -8.81
CA GLY A 816 -1.85 7.84 -9.27
C GLY A 816 -3.14 7.84 -8.44
N TRP A 817 -3.23 7.02 -7.39
CA TRP A 817 -4.40 6.91 -6.51
C TRP A 817 -4.71 8.18 -5.71
N ASP A 818 -3.70 9.02 -5.44
CA ASP A 818 -3.82 10.32 -4.78
C ASP A 818 -4.15 11.45 -5.78
N SER A 819 -4.27 11.15 -7.07
CA SER A 819 -4.68 12.12 -8.08
C SER A 819 -6.11 12.59 -7.80
N ALA A 820 -6.37 13.88 -8.00
CA ALA A 820 -7.64 14.48 -7.66
C ALA A 820 -8.05 15.62 -8.59
N LEU A 821 -9.37 15.77 -8.79
CA LEU A 821 -9.94 17.04 -9.24
C LEU A 821 -10.04 17.97 -8.04
N VAL A 822 -9.51 19.18 -8.16
CA VAL A 822 -9.60 20.20 -7.11
C VAL A 822 -10.98 20.85 -7.20
N LEU A 823 -11.71 20.82 -6.09
CA LEU A 823 -13.02 21.43 -5.97
C LEU A 823 -12.91 22.74 -5.16
N SER A 824 -14.00 23.50 -5.08
CA SER A 824 -14.06 24.66 -4.19
C SER A 824 -13.97 24.17 -2.73
N ASP A 825 -13.91 25.07 -1.75
CA ASP A 825 -13.82 24.75 -0.30
C ASP A 825 -12.56 23.98 0.18
N GLY A 826 -11.67 23.58 -0.74
CA GLY A 826 -10.49 22.76 -0.45
C GLY A 826 -10.74 21.26 -0.55
N ALA A 827 -11.97 20.84 -0.92
CA ALA A 827 -12.29 19.47 -1.25
C ALA A 827 -11.54 18.98 -2.51
N ARG A 828 -11.38 17.66 -2.57
CA ARG A 828 -10.71 16.95 -3.65
C ARG A 828 -11.60 15.78 -4.05
N LEU A 829 -11.77 15.52 -5.34
CA LEU A 829 -12.38 14.27 -5.84
C LEU A 829 -11.28 13.34 -6.32
N THR A 830 -10.91 12.35 -5.52
CA THR A 830 -9.77 11.46 -5.82
C THR A 830 -10.15 10.30 -6.74
N ALA A 831 -9.15 9.59 -7.27
CA ALA A 831 -9.35 8.30 -7.93
C ALA A 831 -10.18 7.31 -7.09
N GLY A 832 -9.87 7.16 -5.80
CA GLY A 832 -10.63 6.29 -4.89
C GLY A 832 -12.09 6.74 -4.73
N ASP A 833 -12.35 8.05 -4.71
CA ASP A 833 -13.71 8.59 -4.68
C ASP A 833 -14.50 8.19 -5.94
N ILE A 834 -13.86 8.24 -7.12
CA ILE A 834 -14.49 7.88 -8.40
C ILE A 834 -14.85 6.39 -8.45
N LEU A 835 -13.96 5.52 -7.97
CA LEU A 835 -14.19 4.07 -7.93
C LEU A 835 -15.32 3.64 -6.98
N THR A 836 -15.60 4.46 -5.97
CA THR A 836 -16.67 4.21 -4.99
C THR A 836 -18.00 4.83 -5.38
N LEU A 837 -18.08 5.57 -6.50
CA LEU A 837 -19.34 6.14 -6.98
C LEU A 837 -20.37 5.05 -7.24
N PRO A 838 -21.64 5.22 -6.87
CA PRO A 838 -22.70 4.27 -7.22
C PRO A 838 -22.81 4.05 -8.74
N ARG A 839 -22.61 5.12 -9.51
CA ARG A 839 -22.59 5.11 -10.97
C ARG A 839 -21.59 6.17 -11.47
N ALA A 840 -20.72 5.79 -12.40
CA ALA A 840 -19.92 6.76 -13.15
C ALA A 840 -20.72 7.35 -14.33
N PRO A 841 -20.49 8.62 -14.70
CA PRO A 841 -21.07 9.18 -15.93
C PRO A 841 -20.69 8.35 -17.16
N THR A 842 -21.60 8.28 -18.14
CA THR A 842 -21.39 7.53 -19.38
C THR A 842 -20.22 8.12 -20.18
N TYR A 843 -20.14 9.45 -20.25
CA TYR A 843 -19.01 10.16 -20.83
C TYR A 843 -18.47 11.20 -19.85
N VAL A 844 -17.16 11.41 -19.89
CA VAL A 844 -16.48 12.36 -19.00
C VAL A 844 -15.51 13.20 -19.84
N VAL A 845 -15.53 14.51 -19.66
CA VAL A 845 -14.59 15.45 -20.25
C VAL A 845 -13.86 16.16 -19.11
N LEU A 846 -12.57 15.89 -18.98
CA LEU A 846 -11.68 16.50 -17.99
C LEU A 846 -10.84 17.58 -18.67
N SER A 847 -11.41 18.78 -18.73
CA SER A 847 -10.77 20.01 -19.18
C SER A 847 -9.93 20.61 -18.05
N GLY A 848 -8.87 19.90 -17.68
CA GLY A 848 -7.99 20.29 -16.59
C GLY A 848 -6.59 19.71 -16.77
N CYS A 849 -5.60 20.43 -16.24
CA CYS A 849 -4.19 20.01 -16.29
C CYS A 849 -3.99 18.62 -15.66
N ASP A 850 -3.14 17.79 -16.29
CA ASP A 850 -2.67 16.50 -15.76
C ASP A 850 -3.75 15.44 -15.44
N THR A 851 -4.97 15.59 -15.98
CA THR A 851 -6.11 14.71 -15.70
C THR A 851 -6.02 13.30 -16.31
N ALA A 852 -5.19 13.13 -17.35
CA ALA A 852 -4.79 11.85 -17.93
C ALA A 852 -3.30 11.52 -17.73
N ARG A 853 -2.59 12.27 -16.87
CA ARG A 853 -1.14 12.09 -16.69
C ARG A 853 -0.86 10.83 -15.88
N GLY A 854 -0.52 9.75 -16.56
CA GLY A 854 -0.06 8.52 -15.93
C GLY A 854 1.40 8.58 -15.47
N ALA A 855 1.77 7.77 -14.46
CA ALA A 855 3.17 7.49 -14.16
C ALA A 855 3.86 6.88 -15.41
N SER A 856 4.75 7.64 -16.04
CA SER A 856 5.42 7.27 -17.30
C SER A 856 6.32 6.02 -17.17
N ARG A 857 6.60 5.59 -15.95
CA ARG A 857 7.48 4.44 -15.61
C ARG A 857 6.74 3.19 -15.11
N ALA A 858 5.41 3.19 -15.03
CA ALA A 858 4.66 1.98 -14.62
C ALA A 858 4.53 0.97 -15.78
N PRO A 859 4.82 -0.32 -15.59
CA PRO A 859 4.71 -1.30 -16.67
C PRO A 859 3.26 -1.61 -17.06
N ALA A 860 2.34 -1.81 -16.11
CA ALA A 860 0.93 -2.03 -16.41
C ALA A 860 0.10 -0.73 -16.43
N GLU A 861 -1.02 -0.73 -17.16
CA GLU A 861 -2.10 0.23 -16.96
C GLU A 861 -2.71 0.02 -15.57
N SER A 862 -2.98 1.12 -14.89
CA SER A 862 -3.64 1.19 -13.60
C SER A 862 -4.19 2.59 -13.41
N ILE A 863 -4.66 2.93 -12.21
CA ILE A 863 -5.18 4.24 -11.83
C ILE A 863 -4.07 5.28 -11.71
N THR A 864 -3.25 5.34 -12.73
CA THR A 864 -2.22 6.33 -12.94
C THR A 864 -2.81 7.69 -13.30
N SER A 865 -4.12 7.78 -13.61
CA SER A 865 -4.84 9.03 -13.85
C SER A 865 -6.31 8.93 -13.48
N LEU A 866 -6.95 10.09 -13.27
CA LEU A 866 -8.38 10.21 -12.99
C LEU A 866 -9.24 9.67 -14.14
N ALA A 867 -8.78 9.86 -15.38
CA ALA A 867 -9.48 9.33 -16.54
C ALA A 867 -9.58 7.79 -16.50
N PHE A 868 -8.54 7.10 -16.03
CA PHE A 868 -8.56 5.64 -15.93
C PHE A 868 -9.49 5.19 -14.79
N ALA A 869 -9.56 5.95 -13.70
CA ALA A 869 -10.52 5.70 -12.62
C ALA A 869 -11.96 5.80 -13.13
N PHE A 870 -12.29 6.79 -13.96
CA PHE A 870 -13.62 6.91 -14.55
C PHE A 870 -13.95 5.74 -15.50
N VAL A 871 -13.02 5.31 -16.36
CA VAL A 871 -13.25 4.14 -17.23
C VAL A 871 -13.42 2.86 -16.40
N ALA A 872 -12.56 2.64 -15.40
CA ALA A 872 -12.66 1.49 -14.49
C ALA A 872 -13.96 1.50 -13.66
N ALA A 873 -14.48 2.68 -13.31
CA ALA A 873 -15.76 2.88 -12.66
C ALA A 873 -16.97 2.78 -13.61
N GLY A 874 -16.75 2.63 -14.92
CA GLY A 874 -17.80 2.32 -15.90
C GLY A 874 -18.04 3.36 -17.01
N ALA A 875 -17.23 4.42 -17.11
CA ALA A 875 -17.36 5.38 -18.21
C ALA A 875 -17.04 4.74 -19.57
N ARG A 876 -17.85 5.07 -20.60
CA ARG A 876 -17.68 4.55 -21.98
C ARG A 876 -16.64 5.32 -22.78
N GLY A 877 -16.33 6.54 -22.37
CA GLY A 877 -15.33 7.39 -23.00
C GLY A 877 -14.95 8.55 -22.11
N VAL A 878 -13.65 8.79 -21.97
CA VAL A 878 -13.12 9.93 -21.23
C VAL A 878 -12.23 10.77 -22.13
N VAL A 879 -12.58 12.04 -22.34
CA VAL A 879 -11.72 13.02 -23.00
C VAL A 879 -10.90 13.73 -21.93
N ALA A 880 -9.58 13.60 -21.98
CA ALA A 880 -8.70 14.18 -20.96
C ALA A 880 -7.31 14.51 -21.53
N SER A 881 -6.57 15.37 -20.83
CA SER A 881 -5.22 15.78 -21.24
C SER A 881 -4.13 15.11 -20.39
N PRO A 882 -3.06 14.56 -20.99
CA PRO A 882 -1.96 13.94 -20.27
C PRO A 882 -0.94 14.95 -19.72
N ARG A 883 -1.14 16.25 -19.95
CA ARG A 883 -0.21 17.34 -19.60
C ARG A 883 -0.96 18.65 -19.31
N PRO A 884 -0.29 19.69 -18.79
CA PRO A 884 -0.89 21.01 -18.66
C PRO A 884 -1.18 21.62 -20.03
N VAL A 885 -2.33 22.30 -20.14
CA VAL A 885 -2.83 22.90 -21.39
C VAL A 885 -3.12 24.37 -21.21
N GLY A 886 -2.98 25.15 -22.29
CA GLY A 886 -3.28 26.57 -22.27
C GLY A 886 -4.78 26.85 -22.23
N ASP A 887 -5.21 27.71 -21.31
CA ASP A 887 -6.60 28.10 -21.07
C ASP A 887 -7.40 28.47 -22.34
N ARG A 888 -6.83 29.31 -23.21
CA ARG A 888 -7.52 29.79 -24.42
C ARG A 888 -7.69 28.69 -25.46
N ALA A 889 -6.61 27.97 -25.77
CA ALA A 889 -6.65 26.89 -26.76
C ALA A 889 -7.61 25.78 -26.34
N THR A 890 -7.66 25.47 -25.04
CA THR A 890 -8.58 24.49 -24.47
C THR A 890 -10.04 24.91 -24.64
N ALA A 891 -10.38 26.16 -24.31
CA ALA A 891 -11.73 26.67 -24.48
C ALA A 891 -12.20 26.63 -25.95
N GLU A 892 -11.32 26.99 -26.89
CA GLU A 892 -11.61 26.94 -28.32
C GLU A 892 -11.79 25.50 -28.83
N LEU A 893 -10.93 24.58 -28.37
CA LEU A 893 -11.03 23.16 -28.70
C LEU A 893 -12.34 22.55 -28.18
N MET A 894 -12.70 22.81 -26.92
CA MET A 894 -13.91 22.25 -26.30
C MET A 894 -15.17 22.79 -26.95
N ALA A 895 -15.21 24.08 -27.29
CA ALA A 895 -16.30 24.65 -28.08
C ALA A 895 -16.41 23.99 -29.47
N ALA A 896 -15.28 23.74 -30.14
CA ALA A 896 -15.24 23.07 -31.45
C ALA A 896 -15.65 21.58 -31.37
N PHE A 897 -15.27 20.90 -30.28
CA PHE A 897 -15.62 19.51 -29.98
C PHE A 897 -17.12 19.35 -29.74
N TYR A 898 -17.70 20.08 -28.79
CA TYR A 898 -19.12 19.95 -28.45
C TYR A 898 -20.06 20.40 -29.58
N ARG A 899 -19.67 21.41 -30.37
CA ARG A 899 -20.43 21.80 -31.57
C ARG A 899 -20.56 20.66 -32.58
N ARG A 900 -19.55 19.78 -32.65
CA ARG A 900 -19.51 18.63 -33.57
C ARG A 900 -20.08 17.36 -32.98
N TRP A 901 -20.06 17.23 -31.66
CA TRP A 901 -20.62 16.09 -30.94
C TRP A 901 -22.16 16.18 -30.86
N GLN A 902 -22.81 16.19 -32.02
CA GLN A 902 -24.26 16.13 -32.17
C GLN A 902 -24.77 14.67 -32.20
N ARG A 903 -26.08 14.47 -31.97
CA ARG A 903 -26.72 13.15 -31.95
C ARG A 903 -26.32 12.31 -33.18
N GLY A 904 -25.81 11.11 -32.93
CA GLY A 904 -25.43 10.13 -33.97
C GLY A 904 -23.96 10.16 -34.44
N ARG A 905 -23.16 11.15 -34.02
CA ARG A 905 -21.71 11.21 -34.33
C ARG A 905 -20.86 10.62 -33.20
N SER A 906 -19.75 9.99 -33.55
CA SER A 906 -18.82 9.42 -32.56
C SER A 906 -18.03 10.54 -31.87
N PRO A 907 -17.83 10.46 -30.53
CA PRO A 907 -16.96 11.41 -29.82
C PRO A 907 -15.54 11.45 -30.40
N ALA A 908 -15.02 10.31 -30.86
CA ALA A 908 -13.71 10.21 -31.50
C ALA A 908 -13.62 11.09 -32.76
N ALA A 909 -14.64 11.04 -33.64
CA ALA A 909 -14.65 11.85 -34.86
C ALA A 909 -14.87 13.34 -34.54
N ALA A 910 -15.67 13.66 -33.52
CA ALA A 910 -15.86 15.04 -33.09
C ALA A 910 -14.55 15.65 -32.56
N LEU A 911 -13.79 14.89 -31.76
CA LEU A 911 -12.48 15.32 -31.24
C LEU A 911 -11.46 15.48 -32.36
N GLN A 912 -11.33 14.47 -33.23
CA GLN A 912 -10.46 14.51 -34.40
C GLN A 912 -10.68 15.78 -35.24
N GLN A 913 -11.93 16.09 -35.58
CA GLN A 913 -12.24 17.26 -36.39
C GLN A 913 -11.98 18.59 -35.68
N ALA A 914 -12.16 18.63 -34.35
CA ALA A 914 -11.86 19.82 -33.56
C ALA A 914 -10.34 20.08 -33.49
N GLU A 915 -9.55 19.03 -33.24
CA GLU A 915 -8.09 19.10 -33.18
C GLU A 915 -7.47 19.48 -34.54
N LEU A 916 -7.97 18.89 -35.64
CA LEU A 916 -7.53 19.26 -37.00
C LEU A 916 -7.91 20.69 -37.37
N GLU A 917 -9.08 21.19 -36.95
CA GLU A 917 -9.46 22.59 -37.15
C GLU A 917 -8.47 23.54 -36.46
N LEU A 918 -8.14 23.26 -35.19
CA LEU A 918 -7.17 24.09 -34.44
C LEU A 918 -5.79 24.04 -35.09
N ARG A 919 -5.34 22.87 -35.51
CA ARG A 919 -4.06 22.70 -36.20
C ARG A 919 -3.97 23.50 -37.50
N GLN A 920 -5.03 23.48 -38.31
CA GLN A 920 -5.07 24.18 -39.60
C GLN A 920 -5.04 25.71 -39.48
N ARG A 921 -5.54 26.26 -38.36
CA ARG A 921 -5.46 27.70 -38.08
C ARG A 921 -4.01 28.16 -37.85
N GLY A 922 -3.10 27.26 -37.47
CA GLY A 922 -1.66 27.52 -37.44
C GLY A 922 -1.21 28.59 -36.45
N GLU A 923 -2.02 28.91 -35.44
CA GLU A 923 -1.68 29.95 -34.46
C GLU A 923 -0.48 29.51 -33.60
N PRO A 924 0.61 30.32 -33.53
CA PRO A 924 1.80 29.97 -32.77
C PRO A 924 1.49 29.67 -31.30
N GLY A 925 1.96 28.52 -30.80
CA GLY A 925 1.73 28.08 -29.42
C GLY A 925 0.41 27.34 -29.19
N THR A 926 -0.39 27.10 -30.23
CA THR A 926 -1.61 26.28 -30.13
C THR A 926 -1.25 24.82 -29.96
N ASP A 927 -1.54 24.31 -28.79
CA ASP A 927 -1.39 22.90 -28.47
C ASP A 927 -2.66 22.14 -28.89
N TRP A 928 -2.72 21.74 -30.15
CA TRP A 928 -3.92 21.11 -30.73
C TRP A 928 -4.03 19.62 -30.41
N ALA A 929 -2.95 18.98 -29.97
CA ALA A 929 -2.84 17.52 -29.75
C ALA A 929 -2.95 17.13 -28.26
N SER A 930 -3.41 18.04 -27.42
CA SER A 930 -3.35 17.86 -25.97
C SER A 930 -4.40 16.92 -25.40
N PHE A 931 -5.45 16.58 -26.16
CA PHE A 931 -6.57 15.81 -25.65
C PHE A 931 -6.62 14.43 -26.27
N ARG A 932 -7.13 13.47 -25.51
CA ARG A 932 -7.22 12.08 -25.93
C ARG A 932 -8.56 11.53 -25.51
N LEU A 933 -9.20 10.77 -26.40
CA LEU A 933 -10.35 9.95 -26.03
C LEU A 933 -9.87 8.58 -25.56
N LEU A 934 -10.06 8.31 -24.27
CA LEU A 934 -9.81 7.04 -23.61
C LEU A 934 -11.08 6.19 -23.65
N GLU A 935 -10.97 4.92 -24.05
CA GLU A 935 -12.08 3.97 -24.10
C GLU A 935 -11.74 2.69 -23.31
N PRO A 936 -12.75 1.96 -22.78
CA PRO A 936 -12.54 0.63 -22.21
C PRO A 936 -11.94 -0.33 -23.24
#